data_AF-A0A9E5EVQ7-F1
#
_entry.id   AF-A0A9E5EVQ7-F1
#
_cell.length_a   1.000
_cell.length_b   1.000
_cell.length_c   1.000
_cell.angle_alpha   90.00
_cell.angle_beta   90.00
_cell.angle_gamma   90.00
#
_symmetry.space_group_name_H-M   'P 1'
#
loop_
_entity.id
_entity.type
_entity.pdbx_description
1 polymer ?
#
loop_
_entity_poly.entity_id
_entity_poly.type
_entity_poly.pdbx_seq_one_letter_code
_entity_poly.pdbx_strand_id
1 'polypeptide(L)'
;MSTNPTRFYTVVPSLPARLNALHKIAMNLWWCWNHQAVELFRRINPDQFELVDHSPVRLLNQLSQTQTTDLISDEGFLNHMDRVEQDFDRYMSATTWFQENYSKDKNLCRIAYFSAEFGIHESIPVYSGGLGVLAGDHLKAASDIGIPLYGVGLMYREGYFRQYLNADGWQQERYPENDFFGLPAVQVLDKAGQVLVVKVHFPGRDVLVKVWQINIGRVPLLLLDTNIPENQVDDRGITARLYGGDTENRIRQEVVLGMAGAKVLHALGIDPTVFHMNEGHSAFSCLERIRCLMDEKKIDFRKAREAVAAGTVFTTHTPVPAGNDRFSPAQIEHYFNGLMSSFGMSKEDFLGLGRENPSDSTETFCMTVLAVRLSNVSNGVSKLHGEVSRNMWKNIWHGLMDKEVPITSVTNGVHTSTWVSPDMVQLYDRYLGAGWGLKPNDELLWKRIDSIPDAELWRTHERRRERLVSFARRRLKMQLKNRAATSSEISRADEILDPEALTIGFARRFATYKRGALIFKHIDRLAALVNNKDRPVQILFAGKAHPQDNGGKELIAEILHMTKRAEFKHRVVFLEDYEMNVARYMVQGVDVWLNNPRRPLEASGTSGMKVAVNGGLNLSILDGWWCEGFNGQNGWAIGAGEEYSDLEYQDEVESRAIYDLLEQEIVPLFYNRGADGLPRGWIKMMKNAISTLAPVFSTSRMVAEYTKVCYWPSSVRYNKLSSNNFQGADDLSQWRHRLHDQWRHLGVHEISN
;
A
#
# COMPACT_ATOMS: atom_id res chain seq x y z
N MET A 1 -30.92 30.88 14.27
CA MET A 1 -31.65 29.73 14.85
C MET A 1 -30.62 28.75 15.35
N SER A 2 -30.61 28.49 16.66
CA SER A 2 -29.73 27.53 17.32
C SER A 2 -30.06 26.13 16.80
N THR A 3 -29.16 25.53 16.02
CA THR A 3 -29.26 24.13 15.63
C THR A 3 -28.81 23.28 16.81
N ASN A 4 -29.76 22.58 17.43
CA ASN A 4 -29.45 21.56 18.43
C ASN A 4 -28.40 20.59 17.86
N PRO A 5 -27.34 20.24 18.61
CA PRO A 5 -26.38 19.25 18.14
C PRO A 5 -27.09 17.91 17.97
N THR A 6 -27.12 17.41 16.73
CA THR A 6 -27.63 16.09 16.39
C THR A 6 -26.83 15.05 17.17
N ARG A 7 -27.43 14.44 18.20
CA ARG A 7 -26.82 13.31 18.91
C ARG A 7 -27.02 12.06 18.07
N PHE A 8 -25.94 11.53 17.53
CA PHE A 8 -25.94 10.22 16.88
C PHE A 8 -25.93 9.13 17.96
N TYR A 9 -26.96 8.29 17.98
CA TYR A 9 -27.01 7.08 18.80
C TYR A 9 -26.72 5.90 17.89
N THR A 10 -25.57 5.24 18.06
CA THR A 10 -25.30 3.97 17.40
C THR A 10 -25.84 2.86 18.29
N VAL A 11 -27.00 2.30 17.92
CA VAL A 11 -27.54 1.10 18.55
C VAL A 11 -26.82 -0.08 17.93
N VAL A 12 -25.88 -0.68 18.66
CA VAL A 12 -25.27 -1.96 18.28
C VAL A 12 -26.24 -3.07 18.71
N PRO A 13 -26.84 -3.83 17.77
CA PRO A 13 -27.70 -4.95 18.14
C PRO A 13 -26.90 -5.94 18.98
N SER A 14 -27.41 -6.31 20.16
CA SER A 14 -26.80 -7.38 20.95
C SER A 14 -27.03 -8.70 20.23
N LEU A 15 -25.96 -9.28 19.68
CA LEU A 15 -26.02 -10.62 19.12
C LEU A 15 -26.29 -11.62 20.25
N PRO A 16 -27.16 -12.63 20.03
CA PRO A 16 -27.32 -13.72 20.98
C PRO A 16 -25.99 -14.43 21.24
N ALA A 17 -25.81 -14.96 22.45
CA ALA A 17 -24.54 -15.53 22.91
C ALA A 17 -23.94 -16.57 21.94
N ARG A 18 -24.79 -17.35 21.24
CA ARG A 18 -24.35 -18.36 20.27
C ARG A 18 -23.62 -17.77 19.05
N LEU A 19 -23.92 -16.53 18.68
CA LEU A 19 -23.37 -15.83 17.51
C LEU A 19 -22.23 -14.86 17.87
N ASN A 20 -21.77 -14.81 19.12
CA ASN A 20 -20.71 -13.90 19.56
C ASN A 20 -19.39 -14.06 18.79
N ALA A 21 -19.11 -15.27 18.28
CA ALA A 21 -17.95 -15.53 17.44
C ALA A 21 -17.95 -14.64 16.18
N LEU A 22 -19.11 -14.32 15.60
CA LEU A 22 -19.21 -13.40 14.46
C LEU A 22 -18.68 -12.00 14.81
N HIS A 23 -19.01 -11.49 16.00
CA HIS A 23 -18.52 -10.20 16.46
C HIS A 23 -17.00 -10.23 16.70
N LYS A 24 -16.50 -11.27 17.38
CA LYS A 24 -15.07 -11.49 17.61
C LYS A 24 -14.28 -11.48 16.30
N ILE A 25 -14.74 -12.22 15.29
CA ILE A 25 -14.10 -12.30 13.98
C ILE A 25 -14.25 -10.95 13.23
N ALA A 26 -15.43 -10.33 13.23
CA ALA A 26 -15.69 -9.07 12.54
C ALA A 26 -14.79 -7.92 13.03
N MET A 27 -14.45 -7.90 14.33
CA MET A 27 -13.61 -6.88 14.97
C MET A 27 -12.11 -7.06 14.74
N ASN A 28 -11.68 -8.08 13.98
CA ASN A 28 -10.28 -8.28 13.61
C ASN A 28 -10.14 -8.51 12.10
N LEU A 29 -9.40 -7.66 11.40
CA LEU A 29 -9.30 -7.68 9.94
C LEU A 29 -8.65 -8.95 9.36
N TRP A 30 -8.17 -9.90 10.19
CA TRP A 30 -7.74 -11.23 9.75
C TRP A 30 -8.73 -11.92 8.80
N TRP A 31 -10.04 -11.71 9.01
CA TRP A 31 -11.05 -12.29 8.14
C TRP A 31 -10.86 -11.92 6.66
N CYS A 32 -10.27 -10.75 6.33
CA CYS A 32 -10.25 -10.24 4.96
C CYS A 32 -9.21 -10.92 4.06
N TRP A 33 -8.30 -11.73 4.62
CA TRP A 33 -7.40 -12.61 3.86
C TRP A 33 -7.60 -14.10 4.21
N ASN A 34 -8.68 -14.44 4.91
CA ASN A 34 -9.12 -15.81 5.12
C ASN A 34 -10.42 -16.08 4.35
N HIS A 35 -10.36 -16.90 3.30
CA HIS A 35 -11.52 -17.13 2.43
C HIS A 35 -12.72 -17.80 3.12
N GLN A 36 -12.50 -18.66 4.13
CA GLN A 36 -13.59 -19.27 4.91
C GLN A 36 -14.30 -18.20 5.76
N ALA A 37 -13.54 -17.27 6.35
CA ALA A 37 -14.10 -16.15 7.09
C ALA A 37 -14.89 -15.17 6.18
N VAL A 38 -14.38 -14.85 4.99
CA VAL A 38 -15.14 -14.05 4.00
C VAL A 38 -16.43 -14.76 3.61
N GLU A 39 -16.38 -16.06 3.34
CA GLU A 39 -17.56 -16.84 2.95
C GLU A 39 -18.56 -16.96 4.10
N LEU A 40 -18.10 -17.03 5.36
CA LEU A 40 -18.97 -17.04 6.53
C LEU A 40 -19.88 -15.80 6.56
N PHE A 41 -19.32 -14.61 6.35
CA PHE A 41 -20.11 -13.38 6.31
C PHE A 41 -20.98 -13.27 5.05
N ARG A 42 -20.46 -13.70 3.88
CA ARG A 42 -21.24 -13.72 2.64
C ARG A 42 -22.49 -14.60 2.76
N ARG A 43 -22.39 -15.76 3.42
CA ARG A 43 -23.51 -16.69 3.62
C ARG A 43 -24.67 -16.12 4.44
N ILE A 44 -24.43 -15.10 5.26
CA ILE A 44 -25.49 -14.47 6.06
C ILE A 44 -26.49 -13.76 5.16
N ASN A 45 -26.00 -12.92 4.24
CA ASN A 45 -26.79 -12.26 3.21
C ASN A 45 -25.86 -11.73 2.10
N PRO A 46 -25.76 -12.43 0.95
CA PRO A 46 -24.82 -12.05 -0.11
C PRO A 46 -25.07 -10.66 -0.68
N ASP A 47 -26.34 -10.30 -0.92
CA ASP A 47 -26.71 -9.02 -1.52
C ASP A 47 -26.43 -7.86 -0.56
N GLN A 48 -26.78 -8.02 0.72
CA GLN A 48 -26.50 -7.02 1.74
C GLN A 48 -25.00 -6.86 1.97
N PHE A 49 -24.23 -7.95 1.91
CA PHE A 49 -22.77 -7.89 2.07
C PHE A 49 -22.11 -7.06 0.95
N GLU A 50 -22.57 -7.18 -0.30
CA GLU A 50 -22.13 -6.31 -1.40
C GLU A 50 -22.52 -4.83 -1.17
N LEU A 51 -23.72 -4.56 -0.65
CA LEU A 51 -24.21 -3.19 -0.40
C LEU A 51 -23.45 -2.47 0.71
N VAL A 52 -22.89 -3.20 1.69
CA VAL A 52 -22.12 -2.63 2.81
C VAL A 52 -20.62 -2.68 2.57
N ASP A 53 -20.17 -2.61 1.31
CA ASP A 53 -18.77 -2.75 0.86
C ASP A 53 -18.04 -3.88 1.59
N HIS A 54 -18.71 -5.03 1.70
CA HIS A 54 -18.14 -6.25 2.30
C HIS A 54 -17.66 -6.05 3.74
N SER A 55 -18.28 -5.13 4.50
CA SER A 55 -17.99 -4.91 5.93
C SER A 55 -18.79 -5.84 6.83
N PRO A 56 -18.15 -6.77 7.56
CA PRO A 56 -18.83 -7.63 8.52
C PRO A 56 -19.50 -6.83 9.64
N VAL A 57 -18.85 -5.77 10.14
CA VAL A 57 -19.41 -4.94 11.23
C VAL A 57 -20.72 -4.29 10.78
N ARG A 58 -20.74 -3.66 9.59
CA ARG A 58 -21.97 -3.05 9.06
C ARG A 58 -23.05 -4.08 8.74
N LEU A 59 -22.67 -5.25 8.23
CA LEU A 59 -23.61 -6.36 7.99
C LEU A 59 -24.29 -6.81 9.28
N LEU A 60 -23.50 -7.04 10.34
CA LEU A 60 -24.01 -7.48 11.64
C LEU A 60 -24.92 -6.42 12.29
N ASN A 61 -24.58 -5.14 12.15
CA ASN A 61 -25.40 -4.02 12.67
C ASN A 61 -26.76 -3.89 11.97
N GLN A 62 -26.95 -4.51 10.80
CA GLN A 62 -28.18 -4.45 10.02
C GLN A 62 -28.94 -5.77 9.97
N LEU A 63 -28.60 -6.74 10.85
CA LEU A 63 -29.34 -7.99 10.94
C LEU A 63 -30.72 -7.78 11.56
N SER A 64 -31.74 -8.32 10.91
CA SER A 64 -33.08 -8.43 11.47
C SER A 64 -33.18 -9.58 12.48
N GLN A 65 -34.14 -9.49 13.40
CA GLN A 65 -34.41 -10.56 14.38
C GLN A 65 -34.72 -11.92 13.72
N THR A 66 -35.41 -11.90 12.58
CA THR A 66 -35.70 -13.09 11.78
C THR A 66 -34.40 -13.73 11.28
N GLN A 67 -33.53 -12.96 10.61
CA GLN A 67 -32.22 -13.46 10.16
C GLN A 67 -31.40 -14.01 11.32
N THR A 68 -31.39 -13.34 12.47
CA THR A 68 -30.68 -13.85 13.67
C THR A 68 -31.23 -15.20 14.12
N THR A 69 -32.55 -15.38 14.12
CA THR A 69 -33.21 -16.63 14.52
C THR A 69 -32.94 -17.76 13.52
N ASP A 70 -32.94 -17.44 12.23
CA ASP A 70 -32.63 -18.39 11.14
C ASP A 70 -31.18 -18.87 11.26
N LEU A 71 -30.22 -17.96 11.49
CA LEU A 71 -28.80 -18.31 11.67
C LEU A 71 -28.56 -19.23 12.87
N ILE A 72 -29.32 -19.04 13.96
CA ILE A 72 -29.23 -19.91 15.15
C ILE A 72 -29.78 -21.30 14.88
N SER A 73 -30.73 -21.42 13.95
CA SER A 73 -31.37 -22.68 13.60
C SER A 73 -30.64 -23.45 12.49
N ASP A 74 -29.70 -22.80 11.78
CA ASP A 74 -28.88 -23.41 10.72
C ASP A 74 -27.61 -24.05 11.31
N GLU A 75 -27.66 -25.36 11.56
CA GLU A 75 -26.50 -26.14 12.03
C GLU A 75 -25.29 -26.08 11.08
N GLY A 76 -25.53 -25.99 9.77
CA GLY A 76 -24.47 -25.92 8.77
C GLY A 76 -23.73 -24.58 8.77
N PHE A 77 -24.44 -23.48 9.08
CA PHE A 77 -23.85 -22.18 9.34
C PHE A 77 -23.05 -22.18 10.65
N LEU A 78 -23.64 -22.69 11.73
CA LEU A 78 -23.00 -22.74 13.05
C LEU A 78 -21.69 -23.56 13.02
N ASN A 79 -21.70 -24.74 12.39
CA ASN A 79 -20.49 -25.56 12.22
C ASN A 79 -19.42 -24.87 11.34
N HIS A 80 -19.82 -24.02 10.40
CA HIS A 80 -18.88 -23.21 9.63
C HIS A 80 -18.26 -22.12 10.51
N MET A 81 -19.08 -21.41 11.27
CA MET A 81 -18.65 -20.37 12.20
C MET A 81 -17.66 -20.90 13.24
N ASP A 82 -17.96 -22.04 13.86
CA ASP A 82 -17.09 -22.64 14.89
C ASP A 82 -15.72 -23.03 14.32
N ARG A 83 -15.67 -23.53 13.07
CA ARG A 83 -14.40 -23.83 12.38
C ARG A 83 -13.59 -22.57 12.11
N VAL A 84 -14.23 -21.49 11.64
CA VAL A 84 -13.56 -20.22 11.40
C VAL A 84 -13.04 -19.62 12.70
N GLU A 85 -13.79 -19.72 13.80
CA GLU A 85 -13.33 -19.28 15.12
C GLU A 85 -12.11 -20.09 15.59
N GLN A 86 -12.13 -21.42 15.43
CA GLN A 86 -10.98 -22.26 15.77
C GLN A 86 -9.73 -21.92 14.93
N ASP A 87 -9.90 -21.62 13.64
CA ASP A 87 -8.81 -21.20 12.77
C ASP A 87 -8.27 -19.83 13.17
N PHE A 88 -9.15 -18.89 13.56
CA PHE A 88 -8.76 -17.59 14.11
C PHE A 88 -7.97 -17.75 15.41
N ASP A 89 -8.45 -18.56 16.35
CA ASP A 89 -7.77 -18.79 17.63
C ASP A 89 -6.41 -19.47 17.43
N ARG A 90 -6.34 -20.48 16.55
CA ARG A 90 -5.08 -21.14 16.17
C ARG A 90 -4.10 -20.14 15.56
N TYR A 91 -4.58 -19.26 14.67
CA TYR A 91 -3.76 -18.19 14.14
C TYR A 91 -3.24 -17.32 15.30
N MET A 92 -4.12 -16.73 16.11
CA MET A 92 -3.70 -15.80 17.15
C MET A 92 -2.72 -16.39 18.17
N SER A 93 -2.80 -17.69 18.48
CA SER A 93 -1.95 -18.37 19.48
C SER A 93 -0.73 -19.10 18.93
N ALA A 94 -0.59 -19.25 17.61
CA ALA A 94 0.52 -20.01 17.02
C ALA A 94 1.90 -19.41 17.34
N THR A 95 2.91 -20.28 17.47
CA THR A 95 4.31 -19.83 17.50
C THR A 95 4.69 -19.28 16.13
N THR A 96 5.31 -18.10 16.10
CA THR A 96 5.58 -17.38 14.86
C THR A 96 7.06 -17.44 14.47
N TRP A 97 7.34 -17.19 13.19
CA TRP A 97 8.70 -17.13 12.66
C TRP A 97 9.61 -16.18 13.45
N PHE A 98 9.10 -14.99 13.84
CA PHE A 98 9.88 -14.04 14.65
C PHE A 98 10.29 -14.64 16.01
N GLN A 99 9.38 -15.38 16.66
CA GLN A 99 9.66 -16.02 17.94
C GLN A 99 10.67 -17.17 17.81
N GLU A 100 10.64 -17.90 16.69
CA GLU A 100 11.58 -18.98 16.40
C GLU A 100 12.98 -18.49 16.04
N ASN A 101 13.09 -17.35 15.33
CA ASN A 101 14.36 -16.90 14.75
C ASN A 101 15.06 -15.78 15.54
N TYR A 102 14.34 -15.01 16.36
CA TYR A 102 14.89 -13.85 17.05
C TYR A 102 14.67 -13.88 18.55
N SER A 103 13.43 -13.76 19.01
CA SER A 103 13.14 -13.70 20.45
C SER A 103 11.68 -13.96 20.75
N LYS A 104 11.44 -14.70 21.84
CA LYS A 104 10.11 -14.80 22.46
C LYS A 104 9.73 -13.54 23.23
N ASP A 105 10.71 -12.81 23.75
CA ASP A 105 10.50 -11.50 24.38
C ASP A 105 10.40 -10.42 23.30
N LYS A 106 9.16 -10.00 23.04
CA LYS A 106 8.83 -8.93 22.10
C LYS A 106 9.41 -7.57 22.52
N ASN A 107 9.79 -7.39 23.78
CA ASN A 107 10.27 -6.11 24.29
C ASN A 107 11.70 -5.79 23.83
N LEU A 108 12.47 -6.81 23.42
CA LEU A 108 13.83 -6.64 22.90
C LEU A 108 13.87 -5.95 21.53
N CYS A 109 12.79 -6.05 20.77
CA CYS A 109 12.62 -5.39 19.48
C CYS A 109 11.15 -5.12 19.25
N ARG A 110 10.73 -3.86 19.33
CA ARG A 110 9.37 -3.42 18.98
C ARG A 110 9.45 -2.35 17.90
N ILE A 111 8.58 -2.46 16.90
CA ILE A 111 8.59 -1.58 15.72
C ILE A 111 7.34 -0.70 15.76
N ALA A 112 7.49 0.59 15.56
CA ALA A 112 6.41 1.50 15.18
C ALA A 112 6.54 1.84 13.69
N TYR A 113 5.57 1.41 12.89
CA TYR A 113 5.52 1.62 11.44
C TYR A 113 4.54 2.75 11.14
N PHE A 114 5.08 3.90 10.76
CA PHE A 114 4.32 5.11 10.47
C PHE A 114 4.01 5.19 8.98
N SER A 115 2.74 5.43 8.65
CA SER A 115 2.34 5.74 7.27
C SER A 115 1.12 6.66 7.24
N ALA A 116 1.04 7.50 6.21
CA ALA A 116 -0.13 8.33 5.95
C ALA A 116 -1.33 7.50 5.46
N GLU A 117 -1.13 6.29 4.92
CA GLU A 117 -2.22 5.47 4.38
C GLU A 117 -2.05 3.97 4.65
N PHE A 118 -3.18 3.26 4.81
CA PHE A 118 -3.23 1.81 5.02
C PHE A 118 -4.36 1.16 4.23
N GLY A 119 -4.01 0.47 3.14
CA GLY A 119 -4.93 -0.27 2.26
C GLY A 119 -5.12 -1.70 2.74
N ILE A 120 -5.99 -1.91 3.73
CA ILE A 120 -6.26 -3.24 4.31
C ILE A 120 -7.40 -3.95 3.56
N HIS A 121 -8.51 -3.24 3.38
CA HIS A 121 -9.74 -3.72 2.77
C HIS A 121 -10.59 -2.51 2.35
N GLU A 122 -11.43 -2.64 1.33
CA GLU A 122 -12.25 -1.54 0.78
C GLU A 122 -13.26 -0.96 1.78
N SER A 123 -13.62 -1.73 2.81
CA SER A 123 -14.47 -1.27 3.91
C SER A 123 -13.77 -0.28 4.84
N ILE A 124 -12.44 -0.15 4.75
CA ILE A 124 -11.60 0.75 5.57
C ILE A 124 -10.94 1.78 4.65
N PRO A 125 -11.61 2.90 4.34
CA PRO A 125 -11.17 3.84 3.30
C PRO A 125 -10.09 4.82 3.80
N VAL A 126 -9.00 4.31 4.37
CA VAL A 126 -7.83 5.10 4.84
C VAL A 126 -6.63 4.96 3.91
N TYR A 127 -6.88 4.79 2.60
CA TYR A 127 -5.85 4.65 1.56
C TYR A 127 -6.27 5.25 0.22
N SER A 128 -5.28 5.56 -0.62
CA SER A 128 -5.49 6.13 -1.96
C SER A 128 -4.86 5.29 -3.08
N GLY A 129 -3.72 4.62 -2.83
CA GLY A 129 -2.96 4.00 -3.90
C GLY A 129 -1.97 2.92 -3.46
N GLY A 130 -0.91 2.75 -4.26
CA GLY A 130 0.05 1.66 -4.11
C GLY A 130 0.86 1.68 -2.81
N LEU A 131 1.18 2.86 -2.29
CA LEU A 131 1.89 3.03 -1.01
C LEU A 131 1.04 2.50 0.15
N GLY A 132 -0.23 2.87 0.22
CA GLY A 132 -1.17 2.42 1.25
C GLY A 132 -1.46 0.93 1.15
N VAL A 133 -1.66 0.40 -0.07
CA VAL A 133 -1.84 -1.05 -0.25
C VAL A 133 -0.59 -1.82 0.18
N LEU A 134 0.62 -1.32 -0.09
CA LEU A 134 1.85 -1.92 0.40
C LEU A 134 1.93 -1.86 1.92
N ALA A 135 1.64 -0.71 2.54
CA ALA A 135 1.60 -0.56 4.00
C ALA A 135 0.61 -1.57 4.63
N GLY A 136 -0.55 -1.75 4.00
CA GLY A 136 -1.53 -2.74 4.44
C GLY A 136 -1.02 -4.18 4.33
N ASP A 137 -0.44 -4.55 3.19
CA ASP A 137 0.17 -5.87 2.98
C ASP A 137 1.40 -6.10 3.89
N HIS A 138 2.11 -5.02 4.29
CA HIS A 138 3.18 -5.06 5.28
C HIS A 138 2.62 -5.43 6.67
N LEU A 139 1.53 -4.80 7.11
CA LEU A 139 0.91 -5.12 8.40
C LEU A 139 0.35 -6.56 8.43
N LYS A 140 -0.25 -7.02 7.34
CA LYS A 140 -0.74 -8.41 7.21
C LYS A 140 0.41 -9.42 7.29
N ALA A 141 1.49 -9.21 6.54
CA ALA A 141 2.66 -10.10 6.59
C ALA A 141 3.39 -10.05 7.94
N ALA A 142 3.51 -8.86 8.54
CA ALA A 142 4.05 -8.70 9.89
C ALA A 142 3.21 -9.46 10.91
N SER A 143 1.88 -9.42 10.76
CA SER A 143 0.97 -10.23 11.57
C SER A 143 1.23 -11.72 11.36
N ASP A 144 1.27 -12.20 10.12
CA ASP A 144 1.44 -13.62 9.77
C ASP A 144 2.71 -14.22 10.38
N ILE A 145 3.86 -13.54 10.22
CA ILE A 145 5.15 -14.02 10.72
C ILE A 145 5.48 -13.53 12.14
N GLY A 146 4.55 -12.79 12.77
CA GLY A 146 4.55 -12.36 14.16
C GLY A 146 5.62 -11.34 14.53
N ILE A 147 5.92 -10.40 13.63
CA ILE A 147 6.76 -9.24 13.95
C ILE A 147 6.02 -8.39 15.01
N PRO A 148 6.68 -8.02 16.13
CA PRO A 148 6.11 -7.16 17.17
C PRO A 148 6.02 -5.69 16.70
N LEU A 149 5.05 -5.43 15.84
CA LEU A 149 4.88 -4.18 15.13
C LEU A 149 3.55 -3.49 15.50
N TYR A 150 3.60 -2.17 15.62
CA TYR A 150 2.45 -1.28 15.75
C TYR A 150 2.36 -0.39 14.50
N GLY A 151 1.22 -0.39 13.83
CA GLY A 151 0.95 0.58 12.77
C GLY A 151 0.50 1.92 13.38
N VAL A 152 0.96 3.04 12.83
CA VAL A 152 0.52 4.38 13.24
C VAL A 152 0.15 5.19 11.99
N GLY A 153 -1.07 5.72 11.96
CA GLY A 153 -1.63 6.49 10.85
C GLY A 153 -2.67 7.52 11.28
N LEU A 154 -3.38 8.09 10.31
CA LEU A 154 -4.46 9.04 10.54
C LEU A 154 -5.83 8.39 10.28
N MET A 155 -6.82 8.74 11.10
CA MET A 155 -8.20 8.32 10.94
C MET A 155 -8.97 9.33 10.08
N TYR A 156 -9.09 9.04 8.79
CA TYR A 156 -9.71 9.97 7.85
C TYR A 156 -11.24 9.92 7.88
N ARG A 157 -11.89 11.03 8.22
CA ARG A 157 -13.36 11.14 8.24
C ARG A 157 -13.98 10.91 6.87
N GLU A 158 -13.36 11.39 5.80
CA GLU A 158 -13.88 11.30 4.43
C GLU A 158 -13.04 10.36 3.55
N GLY A 159 -11.95 9.79 4.09
CA GLY A 159 -11.05 8.90 3.38
C GLY A 159 -10.39 9.54 2.16
N TYR A 160 -10.19 8.71 1.12
CA TYR A 160 -9.93 9.18 -0.24
C TYR A 160 -11.24 9.29 -1.03
N PHE A 161 -11.23 10.06 -2.12
CA PHE A 161 -12.46 10.30 -2.87
C PHE A 161 -13.00 9.04 -3.58
N ARG A 162 -14.32 9.02 -3.72
CA ARG A 162 -15.05 8.12 -4.61
C ARG A 162 -15.14 8.76 -5.99
N GLN A 163 -14.69 8.03 -7.00
CA GLN A 163 -14.66 8.51 -8.38
C GLN A 163 -16.03 8.32 -9.02
N TYR A 164 -16.45 9.30 -9.83
CA TYR A 164 -17.47 9.10 -10.85
C TYR A 164 -17.13 9.94 -12.07
N LEU A 165 -17.68 9.58 -13.23
CA LEU A 165 -17.44 10.30 -14.47
C LEU A 165 -18.67 11.09 -14.88
N ASN A 166 -18.50 12.34 -15.32
CA ASN A 166 -19.59 13.11 -15.92
C ASN A 166 -19.88 12.63 -17.36
N ALA A 167 -20.82 13.28 -18.05
CA ALA A 167 -21.23 12.91 -19.42
C ALA A 167 -20.06 12.98 -20.43
N ASP A 168 -19.16 13.95 -20.26
CA ASP A 168 -17.97 14.15 -21.10
C ASP A 168 -16.82 13.18 -20.76
N GLY A 169 -16.99 12.33 -19.74
CA GLY A 169 -15.95 11.41 -19.29
C GLY A 169 -14.89 12.06 -18.40
N TRP A 170 -15.13 13.29 -17.93
CA TRP A 170 -14.26 13.96 -16.98
C TRP A 170 -14.48 13.41 -15.57
N GLN A 171 -13.37 13.17 -14.86
CA GLN A 171 -13.41 12.69 -13.49
C GLN A 171 -13.96 13.73 -12.52
N GLN A 172 -14.86 13.28 -11.66
CA GLN A 172 -15.39 14.02 -10.53
C GLN A 172 -15.14 13.26 -9.21
N GLU A 173 -15.09 14.00 -8.11
CA GLU A 173 -14.78 13.49 -6.78
C GLU A 173 -15.97 13.64 -5.82
N ARG A 174 -16.32 12.56 -5.11
CA ARG A 174 -17.25 12.58 -3.98
C ARG A 174 -16.55 12.15 -2.69
N TYR A 175 -16.83 12.85 -1.60
CA TYR A 175 -16.22 12.62 -0.28
C TYR A 175 -17.30 12.20 0.74
N PRO A 176 -17.73 10.93 0.75
CA PRO A 176 -18.68 10.45 1.75
C PRO A 176 -18.01 10.44 3.14
N GLU A 177 -18.75 10.82 4.18
CA GLU A 177 -18.27 10.66 5.55
C GLU A 177 -18.33 9.19 5.99
N ASN A 178 -17.29 8.76 6.70
CA ASN A 178 -17.15 7.45 7.28
C ASN A 178 -17.76 7.43 8.68
N ASP A 179 -18.71 6.52 8.90
CA ASP A 179 -19.16 6.18 10.24
C ASP A 179 -18.13 5.28 10.92
N PHE A 180 -17.31 5.86 11.81
CA PHE A 180 -16.27 5.13 12.52
C PHE A 180 -16.81 4.02 13.42
N PHE A 181 -18.06 4.12 13.90
CA PHE A 181 -18.69 3.06 14.69
C PHE A 181 -19.16 1.87 13.84
N GLY A 182 -19.24 2.05 12.51
CA GLY A 182 -19.45 0.97 11.55
C GLY A 182 -18.17 0.26 11.12
N LEU A 183 -17.00 0.65 11.66
CA LEU A 183 -15.70 0.04 11.39
C LEU A 183 -15.31 -0.92 12.54
N PRO A 184 -14.39 -1.87 12.31
CA PRO A 184 -13.81 -2.70 13.37
C PRO A 184 -12.78 -1.91 14.20
N ALA A 185 -13.18 -0.72 14.66
CA ALA A 185 -12.36 0.22 15.39
C ALA A 185 -12.88 0.39 16.82
N VAL A 186 -11.96 0.41 17.77
CA VAL A 186 -12.26 0.69 19.19
C VAL A 186 -11.53 1.95 19.63
N GLN A 187 -12.18 2.74 20.48
CA GLN A 187 -11.50 3.88 21.09
C GLN A 187 -10.44 3.38 22.07
N VAL A 188 -9.24 3.93 21.95
CA VAL A 188 -8.15 3.63 22.88
C VAL A 188 -8.40 4.38 24.18
N LEU A 189 -8.28 3.67 25.30
CA LEU A 189 -8.47 4.21 26.63
C LEU A 189 -7.13 4.41 27.34
N ASP A 190 -7.07 5.40 28.22
CA ASP A 190 -5.95 5.62 29.13
C ASP A 190 -5.99 4.67 30.34
N LYS A 191 -5.01 4.81 31.25
CA LYS A 191 -4.93 3.99 32.47
C LYS A 191 -6.09 4.19 33.44
N ALA A 192 -6.87 5.27 33.29
CA ALA A 192 -8.05 5.58 34.10
C ALA A 192 -9.36 5.12 33.43
N GLY A 193 -9.29 4.48 32.25
CA GLY A 193 -10.46 4.02 31.50
C GLY A 193 -11.18 5.13 30.73
N GLN A 194 -10.58 6.32 30.60
CA GLN A 194 -11.11 7.42 29.79
C GLN A 194 -10.52 7.37 28.38
N VAL A 195 -11.17 7.99 27.40
CA VAL A 195 -10.62 8.06 26.03
C VAL A 195 -9.25 8.74 26.06
N LEU A 196 -8.24 8.07 25.52
CA LEU A 196 -6.90 8.62 25.43
C LEU A 196 -6.90 9.81 24.47
N VAL A 197 -6.52 10.98 25.01
CA VAL A 197 -6.34 12.21 24.24
C VAL A 197 -4.94 12.75 24.50
N VAL A 198 -4.16 12.95 23.44
CA VAL A 198 -2.86 13.64 23.51
C VAL A 198 -2.98 15.07 22.98
N LYS A 199 -2.08 15.93 23.43
CA LYS A 199 -1.99 17.33 22.99
C LYS A 199 -0.79 17.52 22.07
N VAL A 200 -1.00 18.25 20.98
CA VAL A 200 0.06 18.72 20.09
C VAL A 200 0.02 20.24 20.04
N HIS A 201 1.15 20.88 20.34
CA HIS A 201 1.24 22.33 20.34
C HIS A 201 1.29 22.84 18.89
N PHE A 202 0.32 23.68 18.55
CA PHE A 202 0.27 24.44 17.31
C PHE A 202 0.49 25.93 17.64
N PRO A 203 0.75 26.78 16.63
CA PRO A 203 0.92 28.21 16.86
C PRO A 203 -0.33 28.81 17.52
N GLY A 204 -0.15 29.30 18.75
CA GLY A 204 -1.19 29.95 19.55
C GLY A 204 -2.24 29.03 20.18
N ARG A 205 -2.16 27.69 20.02
CA ARG A 205 -3.17 26.76 20.57
C ARG A 205 -2.67 25.33 20.69
N ASP A 206 -3.37 24.53 21.49
CA ASP A 206 -3.21 23.08 21.50
C ASP A 206 -4.26 22.41 20.60
N VAL A 207 -3.82 21.44 19.80
CA VAL A 207 -4.70 20.52 19.08
C VAL A 207 -4.78 19.20 19.85
N LEU A 208 -6.01 18.78 20.15
CA LEU A 208 -6.32 17.52 20.81
C LEU A 208 -6.41 16.39 19.78
N VAL A 209 -5.85 15.24 20.10
CA VAL A 209 -5.83 14.07 19.22
C VAL A 209 -6.27 12.86 20.01
N LYS A 210 -7.38 12.23 19.60
CA LYS A 210 -7.85 10.96 20.16
C LYS A 210 -7.39 9.82 19.26
N VAL A 211 -7.47 8.60 19.76
CA VAL A 211 -6.90 7.42 19.08
C VAL A 211 -7.94 6.32 18.93
N TRP A 212 -8.01 5.76 17.73
CA TRP A 212 -8.74 4.54 17.42
C TRP A 212 -7.75 3.40 17.18
N GLN A 213 -8.11 2.18 17.60
CA GLN A 213 -7.35 0.98 17.31
C GLN A 213 -8.16 0.04 16.41
N ILE A 214 -7.53 -0.44 15.34
CA ILE A 214 -8.02 -1.55 14.51
C ILE A 214 -7.00 -2.70 14.62
N ASN A 215 -7.48 -3.92 14.79
CA ASN A 215 -6.62 -5.11 14.83
C ASN A 215 -6.49 -5.73 13.44
N ILE A 216 -5.25 -5.91 12.97
CA ILE A 216 -4.90 -6.58 11.72
C ILE A 216 -4.20 -7.88 12.10
N GLY A 217 -5.00 -8.93 12.33
CA GLY A 217 -4.51 -10.16 12.94
C GLY A 217 -3.88 -9.87 14.31
N ARG A 218 -2.57 -10.08 14.43
CA ARG A 218 -1.75 -9.86 15.64
C ARG A 218 -1.19 -8.44 15.74
N VAL A 219 -1.30 -7.62 14.69
CA VAL A 219 -0.74 -6.27 14.62
C VAL A 219 -1.83 -5.22 14.94
N PRO A 220 -1.65 -4.40 15.99
CA PRO A 220 -2.52 -3.24 16.24
C PRO A 220 -2.15 -2.07 15.32
N LEU A 221 -3.17 -1.45 14.70
CA LEU A 221 -3.07 -0.21 13.95
C LEU A 221 -3.75 0.92 14.73
N LEU A 222 -2.96 1.92 15.12
CA LEU A 222 -3.39 3.12 15.84
C LEU A 222 -3.66 4.25 14.83
N LEU A 223 -4.87 4.78 14.83
CA LEU A 223 -5.33 5.83 13.91
C LEU A 223 -5.70 7.08 14.69
N LEU A 224 -5.03 8.18 14.37
CA LEU A 224 -5.12 9.47 15.06
C LEU A 224 -6.27 10.31 14.48
N ASP A 225 -7.10 10.89 15.35
CA ASP A 225 -8.29 11.65 14.96
C ASP A 225 -8.33 13.01 15.66
N THR A 226 -8.37 14.10 14.88
CA THR A 226 -8.52 15.47 15.39
C THR A 226 -9.97 15.94 15.38
N ASN A 227 -10.93 15.14 14.87
CA ASN A 227 -12.35 15.46 14.88
C ASN A 227 -12.94 15.30 16.28
N ILE A 228 -12.64 16.29 17.12
CA ILE A 228 -13.01 16.40 18.53
C ILE A 228 -13.75 17.73 18.73
N PRO A 229 -14.91 17.77 19.40
CA PRO A 229 -15.69 18.99 19.63
C PRO A 229 -14.92 20.14 20.31
N GLU A 230 -13.91 19.82 21.09
CA GLU A 230 -13.05 20.76 21.81
C GLU A 230 -12.03 21.44 20.89
N ASN A 231 -11.69 20.84 19.74
CA ASN A 231 -10.84 21.46 18.74
C ASN A 231 -11.60 22.51 17.93
N GLN A 232 -10.86 23.48 17.38
CA GLN A 232 -11.40 24.44 16.42
C GLN A 232 -11.87 23.72 15.15
N VAL A 233 -12.82 24.31 14.42
CA VAL A 233 -13.39 23.69 13.20
C VAL A 233 -12.30 23.34 12.18
N ASP A 234 -11.33 24.24 11.99
CA ASP A 234 -10.22 24.03 11.06
C ASP A 234 -9.28 22.90 11.51
N ASP A 235 -9.08 22.74 12.82
CA ASP A 235 -8.23 21.67 13.38
C ASP A 235 -8.89 20.28 13.26
N ARG A 236 -10.23 20.23 13.35
CA ARG A 236 -10.98 19.00 13.03
C ARG A 236 -10.82 18.60 11.57
N GLY A 237 -10.55 19.56 10.69
CA GLY A 237 -10.29 19.34 9.28
C GLY A 237 -8.97 18.62 8.98
N ILE A 238 -8.02 18.59 9.91
CA ILE A 238 -6.70 17.97 9.70
C ILE A 238 -6.84 16.49 9.33
N THR A 239 -7.73 15.75 10.01
CA THR A 239 -8.02 14.34 9.72
C THR A 239 -9.29 14.15 8.88
N ALA A 240 -9.70 15.15 8.09
CA ALA A 240 -10.86 15.01 7.20
C ALA A 240 -10.52 14.14 5.98
N ARG A 241 -9.55 14.55 5.15
CA ARG A 241 -9.27 13.94 3.83
C ARG A 241 -7.84 13.44 3.71
N LEU A 242 -7.67 12.26 3.12
CA LEU A 242 -6.37 11.73 2.72
C LEU A 242 -5.87 12.48 1.47
N TYR A 243 -4.66 13.05 1.56
CA TYR A 243 -4.05 13.88 0.50
C TYR A 243 -4.96 15.03 0.02
N GLY A 244 -5.82 15.54 0.91
CA GLY A 244 -6.65 16.71 0.65
C GLY A 244 -6.06 17.98 1.26
N GLY A 245 -6.59 19.12 0.82
CA GLY A 245 -6.17 20.44 1.29
C GLY A 245 -4.98 21.01 0.53
N ASP A 246 -4.39 22.04 1.10
CA ASP A 246 -3.22 22.75 0.58
C ASP A 246 -1.95 22.35 1.36
N THR A 247 -0.83 23.02 1.06
CA THR A 247 0.45 22.80 1.75
C THR A 247 0.37 23.10 3.25
N GLU A 248 -0.54 23.97 3.67
CA GLU A 248 -0.78 24.31 5.07
C GLU A 248 -1.50 23.16 5.80
N ASN A 249 -2.53 22.56 5.21
CA ASN A 249 -3.12 21.35 5.77
C ASN A 249 -2.13 20.18 5.79
N ARG A 250 -1.27 20.09 4.77
CA ARG A 250 -0.27 19.02 4.65
C ARG A 250 0.71 19.01 5.83
N ILE A 251 1.32 20.15 6.17
CA ILE A 251 2.23 20.22 7.33
C ILE A 251 1.50 19.88 8.64
N ARG A 252 0.24 20.32 8.81
CA ARG A 252 -0.57 19.97 9.99
C ARG A 252 -0.81 18.47 10.10
N GLN A 253 -1.10 17.79 8.99
CA GLN A 253 -1.25 16.33 8.94
C GLN A 253 0.05 15.63 9.33
N GLU A 254 1.19 16.07 8.82
CA GLU A 254 2.49 15.48 9.13
C GLU A 254 2.91 15.71 10.59
N VAL A 255 2.58 16.87 11.16
CA VAL A 255 2.77 17.16 12.59
C VAL A 255 1.91 16.21 13.44
N VAL A 256 0.63 16.03 13.10
CA VAL A 256 -0.23 15.09 13.83
C VAL A 256 0.26 13.65 13.67
N LEU A 257 0.54 13.19 12.45
CA LEU A 257 1.02 11.83 12.16
C LEU A 257 2.33 11.54 12.89
N GLY A 258 3.32 12.44 12.77
CA GLY A 258 4.64 12.26 13.33
C GLY A 258 4.66 12.48 14.85
N MET A 259 4.34 13.69 15.30
CA MET A 259 4.50 14.09 16.71
C MET A 259 3.40 13.52 17.60
N ALA A 260 2.12 13.63 17.21
CA ALA A 260 1.04 13.04 18.01
C ALA A 260 1.18 11.52 18.06
N GLY A 261 1.54 10.88 16.93
CA GLY A 261 1.78 9.44 16.89
C GLY A 261 2.86 8.97 17.86
N ALA A 262 4.00 9.68 17.91
CA ALA A 262 5.05 9.39 18.90
C ALA A 262 4.58 9.61 20.35
N LYS A 263 3.83 10.69 20.62
CA LYS A 263 3.24 10.96 21.94
C LYS A 263 2.24 9.89 22.37
N VAL A 264 1.42 9.37 21.45
CA VAL A 264 0.44 8.31 21.71
C VAL A 264 1.14 7.02 22.14
N LEU A 265 2.20 6.61 21.42
CA LEU A 265 2.98 5.43 21.80
C LEU A 265 3.54 5.57 23.22
N HIS A 266 4.15 6.72 23.52
CA HIS A 266 4.67 7.02 24.85
C HIS A 266 3.57 7.01 25.94
N ALA A 267 2.42 7.65 25.69
CA ALA A 267 1.30 7.69 26.65
C ALA A 267 0.73 6.29 26.95
N LEU A 268 0.80 5.39 25.96
CA LEU A 268 0.40 3.98 26.12
C LEU A 268 1.46 3.11 26.80
N GLY A 269 2.66 3.65 27.11
CA GLY A 269 3.79 2.85 27.60
C GLY A 269 4.30 1.85 26.56
N ILE A 270 4.06 2.13 25.27
CA ILE A 270 4.64 1.38 24.17
C ILE A 270 5.96 2.08 23.87
N ASP A 271 7.06 1.37 24.11
CA ASP A 271 8.42 1.84 23.85
C ASP A 271 9.00 1.05 22.66
N PRO A 272 8.84 1.52 21.41
CA PRO A 272 9.50 0.93 20.25
C PRO A 272 11.00 1.24 20.25
N THR A 273 11.79 0.21 20.02
CA THR A 273 13.22 0.39 19.73
C THR A 273 13.43 0.90 18.32
N VAL A 274 12.51 0.59 17.40
CA VAL A 274 12.58 0.96 15.98
C VAL A 274 11.37 1.81 15.56
N PHE A 275 11.63 2.96 14.94
CA PHE A 275 10.63 3.73 14.18
C PHE A 275 10.91 3.50 12.70
N HIS A 276 9.92 3.05 11.95
CA HIS A 276 9.98 2.93 10.49
C HIS A 276 9.05 3.98 9.86
N MET A 277 9.64 4.91 9.13
CA MET A 277 8.94 5.94 8.36
C MET A 277 8.72 5.46 6.93
N ASN A 278 7.45 5.24 6.57
CA ASN A 278 7.03 4.87 5.22
C ASN A 278 6.80 6.15 4.39
N GLU A 279 7.82 6.56 3.63
CA GLU A 279 7.98 7.90 3.04
C GLU A 279 8.18 9.03 4.07
N GLY A 280 8.56 10.22 3.62
CA GLY A 280 8.92 11.36 4.49
C GLY A 280 7.80 11.93 5.38
N HIS A 281 6.54 11.53 5.16
CA HIS A 281 5.34 12.12 5.78
C HIS A 281 5.32 12.08 7.32
N SER A 282 6.09 11.17 7.93
CA SER A 282 6.17 11.01 9.38
C SER A 282 7.51 11.42 9.97
N ALA A 283 8.36 12.15 9.23
CA ALA A 283 9.72 12.49 9.68
C ALA A 283 9.75 13.28 10.99
N PHE A 284 8.70 14.06 11.28
CA PHE A 284 8.55 14.77 12.56
C PHE A 284 8.41 13.84 13.78
N SER A 285 8.09 12.55 13.60
CA SER A 285 8.11 11.56 14.69
C SER A 285 9.49 11.43 15.34
N CYS A 286 10.56 11.56 14.56
CA CYS A 286 11.92 11.52 15.06
C CYS A 286 12.24 12.75 15.93
N LEU A 287 11.75 13.93 15.54
CA LEU A 287 11.92 15.15 16.35
C LEU A 287 11.22 15.03 17.70
N GLU A 288 9.98 14.52 17.72
CA GLU A 288 9.28 14.30 18.98
C GLU A 288 9.98 13.23 19.84
N ARG A 289 10.49 12.16 19.24
CA ARG A 289 11.27 11.13 19.97
C ARG A 289 12.54 11.72 20.59
N ILE A 290 13.23 12.61 19.88
CA ILE A 290 14.39 13.36 20.41
C ILE A 290 13.96 14.22 21.59
N ARG A 291 12.89 15.02 21.42
CA ARG A 291 12.35 15.90 22.46
C ARG A 291 12.00 15.14 23.75
N CYS A 292 11.28 14.02 23.64
CA CYS A 292 10.95 13.18 24.79
C CYS A 292 12.20 12.65 25.50
N LEU A 293 13.20 12.16 24.76
CA LEU A 293 14.45 11.68 25.36
C LEU A 293 15.22 12.80 26.08
N MET A 294 15.29 14.00 25.49
CA MET A 294 15.92 15.15 26.14
C MET A 294 15.21 15.51 27.44
N ASP A 295 13.87 15.56 27.43
CA ASP A 295 13.06 15.91 28.60
C ASP A 295 13.18 14.89 29.73
N GLU A 296 13.10 13.60 29.40
CA GLU A 296 13.08 12.51 30.38
C GLU A 296 14.47 12.19 30.92
N LYS A 297 15.49 12.20 30.06
CA LYS A 297 16.85 11.76 30.39
C LYS A 297 17.80 12.91 30.68
N LYS A 298 17.35 14.16 30.47
CA LYS A 298 18.13 15.38 30.68
C LYS A 298 19.45 15.36 29.90
N ILE A 299 19.38 14.91 28.65
CA ILE A 299 20.50 14.88 27.69
C ILE A 299 20.31 15.95 26.62
N ASP A 300 21.40 16.34 25.95
CA ASP A 300 21.34 17.32 24.87
C ASP A 300 20.81 16.72 23.55
N PHE A 301 20.54 17.61 22.59
CA PHE A 301 20.05 17.23 21.26
C PHE A 301 21.01 16.28 20.53
N ARG A 302 22.32 16.51 20.60
CA ARG A 302 23.31 15.74 19.83
C ARG A 302 23.31 14.28 20.29
N LYS A 303 23.36 14.05 21.61
CA LYS A 303 23.29 12.73 22.23
C LYS A 303 21.96 12.04 21.96
N ALA A 304 20.83 12.77 22.12
CA ALA A 304 19.51 12.23 21.84
C ALA A 304 19.35 11.83 20.36
N ARG A 305 19.85 12.66 19.43
CA ARG A 305 19.81 12.40 17.99
C ARG A 305 20.56 11.12 17.62
N GLU A 306 21.75 10.87 18.16
CA GLU A 306 22.51 9.64 17.86
C GLU A 306 21.77 8.39 18.32
N ALA A 307 21.11 8.44 19.48
CA ALA A 307 20.26 7.35 19.95
C ALA A 307 19.03 7.15 19.07
N VAL A 308 18.28 8.23 18.76
CA VAL A 308 17.09 8.14 17.90
C VAL A 308 17.44 7.62 16.52
N ALA A 309 18.46 8.19 15.87
CA ALA A 309 18.87 7.78 14.53
C ALA A 309 19.19 6.28 14.48
N ALA A 310 19.92 5.75 15.47
CA ALA A 310 20.26 4.33 15.56
C ALA A 310 19.05 3.39 15.54
N GLY A 311 17.90 3.84 16.05
CA GLY A 311 16.63 3.12 16.09
C GLY A 311 15.63 3.62 15.05
N THR A 312 16.06 4.20 13.93
CA THR A 312 15.17 4.72 12.90
C THR A 312 15.50 4.14 11.52
N VAL A 313 14.46 3.73 10.80
CA VAL A 313 14.48 3.21 9.43
C VAL A 313 13.61 4.10 8.55
N PHE A 314 14.12 4.45 7.37
CA PHE A 314 13.41 5.26 6.38
C PHE A 314 13.32 4.52 5.04
N THR A 315 12.10 4.41 4.51
CA THR A 315 11.89 3.89 3.15
C THR A 315 11.37 5.01 2.25
N THR A 316 12.01 5.23 1.11
CA THR A 316 11.53 6.15 0.07
C THR A 316 10.88 5.38 -1.08
N HIS A 317 9.75 5.89 -1.56
CA HIS A 317 8.95 5.29 -2.64
C HIS A 317 8.90 6.16 -3.91
N THR A 318 9.48 7.35 -3.83
CA THR A 318 9.32 8.40 -4.83
C THR A 318 10.54 8.45 -5.75
N PRO A 319 10.40 8.17 -7.07
CA PRO A 319 11.52 8.15 -8.01
C PRO A 319 11.88 9.54 -8.56
N VAL A 320 11.17 10.60 -8.16
CA VAL A 320 11.34 11.98 -8.67
C VAL A 320 11.36 13.01 -7.56
N PRO A 321 12.24 14.03 -7.59
CA PRO A 321 12.32 15.04 -6.53
C PRO A 321 10.98 15.76 -6.26
N ALA A 322 10.22 16.06 -7.31
CA ALA A 322 8.94 16.77 -7.23
C ALA A 322 7.83 16.01 -6.48
N GLY A 323 7.99 14.71 -6.23
CA GLY A 323 7.03 13.92 -5.45
C GLY A 323 7.26 13.93 -3.95
N ASN A 324 8.33 14.58 -3.46
CA ASN A 324 8.66 14.64 -2.04
C ASN A 324 8.12 15.93 -1.41
N ASP A 325 7.51 15.82 -0.22
CA ASP A 325 6.97 16.98 0.51
C ASP A 325 8.09 17.98 0.85
N ARG A 326 7.84 19.25 0.51
CA ARG A 326 8.73 20.39 0.79
C ARG A 326 7.93 21.54 1.36
N PHE A 327 8.41 22.11 2.46
CA PHE A 327 7.78 23.25 3.14
C PHE A 327 8.66 24.49 3.07
N SER A 328 8.03 25.66 3.03
CA SER A 328 8.78 26.92 3.07
C SER A 328 9.46 27.10 4.44
N PRO A 329 10.61 27.79 4.52
CA PRO A 329 11.26 28.11 5.80
C PRO A 329 10.33 28.83 6.78
N ALA A 330 9.46 29.71 6.27
CA ALA A 330 8.47 30.43 7.08
C ALA A 330 7.41 29.51 7.70
N GLN A 331 6.95 28.48 6.97
CA GLN A 331 6.03 27.49 7.52
C GLN A 331 6.68 26.67 8.63
N ILE A 332 7.93 26.22 8.43
CA ILE A 332 8.66 25.48 9.47
C ILE A 332 8.88 26.34 10.71
N GLU A 333 9.29 27.59 10.53
CA GLU A 333 9.43 28.53 11.65
C GLU A 333 8.11 28.70 12.41
N HIS A 334 7.00 28.90 11.68
CA HIS A 334 5.68 29.07 12.28
C HIS A 334 5.33 27.92 13.23
N TYR A 335 5.49 26.67 12.78
CA TYR A 335 5.11 25.49 13.55
C TYR A 335 6.14 25.04 14.60
N PHE A 336 7.43 25.25 14.34
CA PHE A 336 8.50 24.62 15.12
C PHE A 336 9.35 25.58 15.96
N ASN A 337 9.07 26.89 15.99
CA ASN A 337 9.85 27.85 16.79
C ASN A 337 10.02 27.45 18.27
N GLY A 338 8.95 26.96 18.91
CA GLY A 338 9.02 26.45 20.28
C GLY A 338 9.90 25.20 20.42
N LEU A 339 9.87 24.31 19.42
CA LEU A 339 10.69 23.10 19.40
C LEU A 339 12.17 23.43 19.17
N MET A 340 12.48 24.36 18.27
CA MET A 340 13.85 24.86 18.02
C MET A 340 14.49 25.35 19.31
N SER A 341 13.74 26.15 20.08
CA SER A 341 14.17 26.67 21.38
C SER A 341 14.44 25.53 22.38
N SER A 342 13.57 24.52 22.43
CA SER A 342 13.75 23.35 23.31
C SER A 342 14.97 22.49 22.95
N PHE A 343 15.40 22.50 21.69
CA PHE A 343 16.63 21.82 21.25
C PHE A 343 17.89 22.64 21.46
N GLY A 344 17.77 23.92 21.84
CA GLY A 344 18.90 24.84 21.91
C GLY A 344 19.54 25.11 20.55
N MET A 345 18.76 25.03 19.46
CA MET A 345 19.24 25.21 18.09
C MET A 345 18.87 26.59 17.55
N SER A 346 19.74 27.16 16.71
CA SER A 346 19.36 28.31 15.91
C SER A 346 18.35 27.91 14.82
N LYS A 347 17.65 28.91 14.28
CA LYS A 347 16.73 28.70 13.14
C LYS A 347 17.44 28.06 11.96
N GLU A 348 18.64 28.52 11.61
CA GLU A 348 19.40 27.99 10.47
C GLU A 348 19.87 26.55 10.73
N ASP A 349 20.29 26.22 11.95
CA ASP A 349 20.68 24.84 12.28
C ASP A 349 19.49 23.88 12.17
N PHE A 350 18.30 24.30 12.61
CA PHE A 350 17.10 23.48 12.52
C PHE A 350 16.66 23.31 11.06
N LEU A 351 16.60 24.39 10.29
CA LEU A 351 16.28 24.33 8.86
C LEU A 351 17.29 23.47 8.09
N GLY A 352 18.56 23.50 8.48
CA GLY A 352 19.61 22.63 7.95
C GLY A 352 19.35 21.14 8.09
N LEU A 353 18.48 20.71 9.02
CA LEU A 353 18.04 19.30 9.12
C LEU A 353 17.19 18.86 7.91
N GLY A 354 16.50 19.78 7.24
CA GLY A 354 15.67 19.51 6.07
C GLY A 354 16.28 19.93 4.74
N ARG A 355 17.51 20.47 4.73
CA ARG A 355 18.20 20.98 3.53
C ARG A 355 19.27 20.00 3.03
N GLU A 356 19.35 19.85 1.72
CA GLU A 356 20.41 19.06 1.08
C GLU A 356 21.76 19.71 1.36
N ASN A 357 21.85 21.02 1.09
CA ASN A 357 22.94 21.87 1.57
C ASN A 357 22.48 22.68 2.81
N PRO A 358 22.93 22.32 4.04
CA PRO A 358 22.53 23.03 5.25
C PRO A 358 22.83 24.54 5.24
N SER A 359 23.82 24.95 4.44
CA SER A 359 24.29 26.34 4.33
C SER A 359 23.48 27.17 3.33
N ASP A 360 22.66 26.55 2.49
CA ASP A 360 21.87 27.25 1.47
C ASP A 360 20.54 27.72 2.08
N SER A 361 20.45 29.02 2.36
CA SER A 361 19.25 29.61 2.96
C SER A 361 18.05 29.68 2.00
N THR A 362 18.26 29.46 0.70
CA THR A 362 17.20 29.48 -0.33
C THR A 362 16.48 28.14 -0.45
N GLU A 363 17.08 27.06 0.05
CA GLU A 363 16.47 25.74 0.02
C GLU A 363 15.24 25.64 0.93
N THR A 364 14.20 25.00 0.40
CA THR A 364 13.01 24.59 1.15
C THR A 364 13.32 23.42 2.07
N PHE A 365 12.52 23.27 3.12
CA PHE A 365 12.66 22.17 4.07
C PHE A 365 12.05 20.89 3.48
N CYS A 366 12.89 19.95 3.10
CA CYS A 366 12.49 18.67 2.50
C CYS A 366 12.34 17.58 3.56
N MET A 367 11.17 16.95 3.59
CA MET A 367 10.86 15.90 4.55
C MET A 367 11.68 14.63 4.35
N THR A 368 12.04 14.31 3.10
CA THR A 368 12.92 13.18 2.79
C THR A 368 14.33 13.41 3.30
N VAL A 369 14.85 14.63 3.20
CA VAL A 369 16.16 14.98 3.77
C VAL A 369 16.15 14.87 5.29
N LEU A 370 15.10 15.38 5.95
CA LEU A 370 14.92 15.22 7.39
C LEU A 370 14.91 13.74 7.79
N ALA A 371 14.12 12.92 7.07
CA ALA A 371 14.01 11.50 7.31
C ALA A 371 15.37 10.78 7.18
N VAL A 372 16.11 11.05 6.09
CA VAL A 372 17.43 10.49 5.83
C VAL A 372 18.43 10.87 6.92
N ARG A 373 18.49 12.15 7.31
CA ARG A 373 19.44 12.63 8.33
C ARG A 373 19.16 12.08 9.73
N LEU A 374 17.91 11.72 10.02
CA LEU A 374 17.48 11.16 11.31
C LEU A 374 17.33 9.64 11.31
N SER A 375 17.83 8.95 10.27
CA SER A 375 17.75 7.49 10.15
C SER A 375 19.11 6.81 10.17
N ASN A 376 19.14 5.58 10.68
CA ASN A 376 20.30 4.68 10.62
C ASN A 376 20.34 3.90 9.31
N VAL A 377 19.16 3.55 8.79
CA VAL A 377 19.03 2.82 7.52
C VAL A 377 18.02 3.54 6.64
N SER A 378 18.43 3.78 5.39
CA SER A 378 17.57 4.32 4.34
C SER A 378 17.52 3.33 3.17
N ASN A 379 16.34 3.07 2.60
CA ASN A 379 16.23 2.16 1.46
C ASN A 379 15.21 2.60 0.40
N GLY A 380 15.51 2.23 -0.84
CA GLY A 380 14.53 2.17 -1.93
C GLY A 380 13.75 0.86 -1.93
N VAL A 381 12.83 0.72 -2.90
CA VAL A 381 11.77 -0.32 -2.91
C VAL A 381 11.87 -1.33 -4.07
N SER A 382 12.94 -1.21 -4.85
CA SER A 382 13.47 -2.14 -5.84
C SER A 382 14.97 -1.84 -5.99
N LYS A 383 15.73 -2.74 -6.61
CA LYS A 383 17.17 -2.54 -6.83
C LYS A 383 17.44 -1.30 -7.69
N LEU A 384 16.73 -1.17 -8.81
CA LEU A 384 16.84 0.01 -9.69
C LEU A 384 16.44 1.29 -8.94
N HIS A 385 15.37 1.26 -8.14
CA HIS A 385 15.00 2.42 -7.34
C HIS A 385 16.04 2.79 -6.28
N GLY A 386 16.76 1.81 -5.73
CA GLY A 386 17.91 2.08 -4.86
C GLY A 386 18.99 2.91 -5.58
N GLU A 387 19.28 2.61 -6.84
CA GLU A 387 20.20 3.39 -7.68
C GLU A 387 19.66 4.80 -7.97
N VAL A 388 18.40 4.90 -8.39
CA VAL A 388 17.72 6.19 -8.62
C VAL A 388 17.74 7.07 -7.36
N SER A 389 17.45 6.47 -6.20
CA SER A 389 17.43 7.18 -4.91
C SER A 389 18.83 7.67 -4.52
N ARG A 390 19.89 6.87 -4.75
CA ARG A 390 21.27 7.30 -4.49
C ARG A 390 21.66 8.50 -5.35
N ASN A 391 21.32 8.47 -6.64
CA ASN A 391 21.62 9.59 -7.54
C ASN A 391 20.81 10.86 -7.16
N MET A 392 19.54 10.68 -6.79
CA MET A 392 18.66 11.79 -6.39
C MET A 392 19.14 12.51 -5.13
N TRP A 393 19.66 11.77 -4.14
CA TRP A 393 20.00 12.31 -2.81
C TRP A 393 21.51 12.42 -2.53
N LYS A 394 22.37 12.24 -3.53
CA LYS A 394 23.83 12.29 -3.35
C LYS A 394 24.34 13.61 -2.78
N ASN A 395 23.64 14.71 -3.02
CA ASN A 395 24.02 16.04 -2.51
C ASN A 395 23.95 16.13 -0.97
N ILE A 396 23.22 15.23 -0.29
CA ILE A 396 23.25 15.14 1.17
C ILE A 396 24.65 14.72 1.68
N TRP A 397 25.43 14.00 0.86
CA TRP A 397 26.77 13.51 1.18
C TRP A 397 27.80 14.00 0.16
N HIS A 398 28.12 15.29 0.20
CA HIS A 398 29.14 15.89 -0.67
C HIS A 398 30.47 15.12 -0.64
N GLY A 399 30.94 14.71 -1.82
CA GLY A 399 32.23 14.03 -1.99
C GLY A 399 32.18 12.51 -1.96
N LEU A 400 31.04 11.88 -1.64
CA LEU A 400 30.87 10.43 -1.83
C LEU A 400 30.58 10.11 -3.29
N MET A 401 31.08 8.95 -3.76
CA MET A 401 30.64 8.41 -5.04
C MET A 401 29.21 7.89 -4.94
N ASP A 402 28.46 7.88 -6.05
CA ASP A 402 27.05 7.44 -6.07
C ASP A 402 26.84 6.03 -5.48
N LYS A 403 27.84 5.13 -5.60
CA LYS A 403 27.79 3.76 -5.02
C LYS A 403 28.01 3.71 -3.50
N GLU A 404 28.59 4.76 -2.92
CA GLU A 404 28.90 4.88 -1.49
C GLU A 404 27.79 5.61 -0.72
N VAL A 405 26.86 6.27 -1.43
CA VAL A 405 25.67 6.89 -0.83
C VAL A 405 24.89 5.81 -0.06
N PRO A 406 24.67 5.98 1.26
CA PRO A 406 24.17 4.91 2.15
C PRO A 406 22.65 4.72 2.05
N ILE A 407 22.16 4.49 0.83
CA ILE A 407 20.78 4.12 0.53
C ILE A 407 20.80 2.73 -0.10
N THR A 408 20.23 1.74 0.59
CA THR A 408 20.12 0.36 0.10
C THR A 408 18.78 0.15 -0.64
N SER A 409 18.36 -1.09 -0.86
CA SER A 409 17.05 -1.45 -1.41
C SER A 409 16.47 -2.66 -0.70
N VAL A 410 15.18 -2.63 -0.38
CA VAL A 410 14.39 -3.82 0.00
C VAL A 410 13.25 -3.93 -1.01
N THR A 411 13.31 -4.92 -1.89
CA THR A 411 12.36 -5.05 -3.00
C THR A 411 10.96 -5.33 -2.46
N ASN A 412 9.95 -4.58 -2.93
CA ASN A 412 8.56 -4.76 -2.52
C ASN A 412 8.03 -6.18 -2.80
N GLY A 413 6.91 -6.50 -2.15
CA GLY A 413 6.11 -7.68 -2.44
C GLY A 413 4.62 -7.41 -2.24
N VAL A 414 3.81 -8.47 -2.36
CA VAL A 414 2.37 -8.46 -2.12
C VAL A 414 1.98 -9.52 -1.11
N HIS A 415 0.92 -9.28 -0.33
CA HIS A 415 0.42 -10.27 0.60
C HIS A 415 -0.34 -11.36 -0.18
N THR A 416 0.33 -12.47 -0.49
CA THR A 416 -0.16 -13.49 -1.42
C THR A 416 -1.59 -13.94 -1.08
N SER A 417 -1.88 -14.22 0.19
CA SER A 417 -3.21 -14.65 0.66
C SER A 417 -4.32 -13.60 0.48
N THR A 418 -3.99 -12.30 0.40
CA THR A 418 -4.96 -11.24 0.06
C THR A 418 -5.38 -11.32 -1.41
N TRP A 419 -4.43 -11.59 -2.30
CA TRP A 419 -4.57 -11.34 -3.74
C TRP A 419 -4.85 -12.58 -4.55
N VAL A 420 -4.50 -13.76 -4.05
CA VAL A 420 -4.85 -15.03 -4.66
C VAL A 420 -6.37 -15.22 -4.66
N SER A 421 -6.90 -15.78 -5.74
CA SER A 421 -8.32 -16.14 -5.83
C SER A 421 -8.64 -17.40 -5.00
N PRO A 422 -9.88 -17.53 -4.48
CA PRO A 422 -10.31 -18.74 -3.77
C PRO A 422 -10.14 -20.03 -4.57
N ASP A 423 -10.32 -20.00 -5.90
CA ASP A 423 -10.14 -21.20 -6.75
C ASP A 423 -8.65 -21.59 -6.85
N MET A 424 -7.74 -20.62 -6.93
CA MET A 424 -6.30 -20.89 -6.91
C MET A 424 -5.82 -21.42 -5.55
N VAL A 425 -6.39 -20.93 -4.44
CA VAL A 425 -6.11 -21.48 -3.11
C VAL A 425 -6.43 -22.97 -3.04
N GLN A 426 -7.55 -23.41 -3.62
CA GLN A 426 -7.89 -24.84 -3.66
C GLN A 426 -6.85 -25.68 -4.42
N LEU A 427 -6.30 -25.13 -5.52
CA LEU A 427 -5.20 -25.80 -6.23
C LEU A 427 -3.92 -25.81 -5.39
N TYR A 428 -3.56 -24.70 -4.78
CA TYR A 428 -2.36 -24.61 -3.96
C TYR A 428 -2.44 -25.52 -2.73
N ASP A 429 -3.56 -25.56 -2.03
CA ASP A 429 -3.76 -26.47 -0.89
C ASP A 429 -3.61 -27.94 -1.30
N ARG A 430 -4.11 -28.31 -2.49
CA ARG A 430 -4.04 -29.69 -3.01
C ARG A 430 -2.63 -30.10 -3.46
N TYR A 431 -1.93 -29.23 -4.19
CA TYR A 431 -0.68 -29.59 -4.87
C TYR A 431 0.59 -29.09 -4.17
N LEU A 432 0.52 -27.95 -3.49
CA LEU A 432 1.63 -27.39 -2.71
C LEU A 432 1.53 -27.81 -1.23
N GLY A 433 0.30 -28.01 -0.75
CA GLY A 433 -0.05 -28.38 0.62
C GLY A 433 -0.55 -27.16 1.42
N ALA A 434 -1.47 -27.38 2.37
CA ALA A 434 -2.17 -26.34 3.13
C ALA A 434 -1.28 -25.33 3.91
N GLY A 435 0.04 -25.58 4.01
CA GLY A 435 1.00 -24.68 4.64
C GLY A 435 1.63 -23.64 3.70
N TRP A 436 1.28 -23.62 2.40
CA TRP A 436 1.92 -22.74 1.42
C TRP A 436 1.83 -21.25 1.78
N GLY A 437 0.69 -20.82 2.34
CA GLY A 437 0.46 -19.43 2.76
C GLY A 437 1.35 -18.97 3.92
N LEU A 438 1.85 -19.92 4.74
CA LEU A 438 2.76 -19.64 5.86
C LEU A 438 4.25 -19.66 5.45
N LYS A 439 4.55 -20.19 4.26
CA LYS A 439 5.90 -20.29 3.70
C LYS A 439 5.98 -19.73 2.29
N PRO A 440 5.49 -18.49 2.05
CA PRO A 440 5.39 -17.97 0.69
C PRO A 440 6.76 -17.73 0.05
N ASN A 441 7.88 -17.78 0.78
CA ASN A 441 9.22 -17.54 0.23
C ASN A 441 9.99 -18.85 -0.05
N ASP A 442 9.34 -20.01 0.12
CA ASP A 442 9.97 -21.31 -0.09
C ASP A 442 9.94 -21.68 -1.58
N GLU A 443 11.06 -21.43 -2.28
CA GLU A 443 11.19 -21.72 -3.71
C GLU A 443 10.93 -23.20 -4.06
N LEU A 444 11.31 -24.14 -3.19
CA LEU A 444 11.10 -25.56 -3.42
C LEU A 444 9.62 -25.93 -3.34
N LEU A 445 8.88 -25.27 -2.46
CA LEU A 445 7.42 -25.39 -2.40
C LEU A 445 6.78 -24.87 -3.69
N TRP A 446 7.17 -23.70 -4.18
CA TRP A 446 6.60 -23.11 -5.40
C TRP A 446 6.98 -23.86 -6.69
N LYS A 447 8.08 -24.61 -6.72
CA LYS A 447 8.38 -25.54 -7.83
C LYS A 447 7.32 -26.64 -7.99
N ARG A 448 6.55 -26.96 -6.95
CA ARG A 448 5.46 -27.95 -7.04
C ARG A 448 4.29 -27.50 -7.91
N ILE A 449 4.25 -26.24 -8.34
CA ILE A 449 3.29 -25.75 -9.35
C ILE A 449 3.32 -26.62 -10.62
N ASP A 450 4.47 -27.18 -10.98
CA ASP A 450 4.60 -28.08 -12.14
C ASP A 450 3.73 -29.34 -12.02
N SER A 451 3.41 -29.77 -10.80
CA SER A 451 2.55 -30.93 -10.53
C SER A 451 1.06 -30.67 -10.74
N ILE A 452 0.64 -29.40 -10.83
CA ILE A 452 -0.77 -29.06 -11.12
C ILE A 452 -1.09 -29.50 -12.55
N PRO A 453 -2.11 -30.34 -12.78
CA PRO A 453 -2.52 -30.72 -14.13
C PRO A 453 -2.90 -29.50 -14.97
N ASP A 454 -2.39 -29.42 -16.20
CA ASP A 454 -2.62 -28.29 -17.12
C ASP A 454 -4.10 -27.97 -17.31
N ALA A 455 -4.94 -29.01 -17.43
CA ALA A 455 -6.39 -28.86 -17.58
C ALA A 455 -7.06 -28.23 -16.34
N GLU A 456 -6.59 -28.56 -15.13
CA GLU A 456 -7.13 -27.99 -13.89
C GLU A 456 -6.73 -26.52 -13.74
N LEU A 457 -5.47 -26.19 -14.02
CA LEU A 457 -4.99 -24.81 -13.97
C LEU A 457 -5.71 -23.92 -14.99
N TRP A 458 -5.84 -24.41 -16.23
CA TRP A 458 -6.49 -23.66 -17.30
C TRP A 458 -7.99 -23.43 -17.04
N ARG A 459 -8.75 -24.47 -16.67
CA ARG A 459 -10.17 -24.32 -16.32
C ARG A 459 -10.38 -23.39 -15.13
N THR A 460 -9.48 -23.43 -14.16
CA THR A 460 -9.51 -22.50 -13.02
C THR A 460 -9.31 -21.07 -13.49
N HIS A 461 -8.40 -20.83 -14.44
CA HIS A 461 -8.17 -19.53 -15.07
C HIS A 461 -9.40 -19.02 -15.86
N GLU A 462 -9.99 -19.86 -16.70
CA GLU A 462 -11.18 -19.53 -17.49
C GLU A 462 -12.34 -19.06 -16.59
N ARG A 463 -12.62 -19.81 -15.50
CA ARG A 463 -13.66 -19.43 -14.53
C ARG A 463 -13.44 -18.06 -13.92
N ARG A 464 -12.18 -17.69 -13.64
CA ARG A 464 -11.86 -16.38 -13.05
C ARG A 464 -12.01 -15.26 -14.06
N ARG A 465 -11.67 -15.51 -15.33
CA ARG A 465 -11.92 -14.58 -16.43
C ARG A 465 -13.42 -14.38 -16.68
N GLU A 466 -14.23 -15.44 -16.65
CA GLU A 466 -15.70 -15.37 -16.70
C GLU A 466 -16.28 -14.50 -15.56
N ARG A 467 -15.77 -14.67 -14.34
CA ARG A 467 -16.18 -13.85 -13.18
C ARG A 467 -15.78 -12.38 -13.35
N LEU A 468 -14.59 -12.10 -13.90
CA LEU A 468 -14.16 -10.74 -14.22
C LEU A 468 -15.09 -10.09 -15.25
N VAL A 469 -15.42 -10.79 -16.34
CA VAL A 469 -16.37 -10.30 -17.35
C VAL A 469 -17.74 -10.01 -16.72
N SER A 470 -18.25 -10.94 -15.93
CA SER A 470 -19.54 -10.76 -15.22
C SER A 470 -19.51 -9.57 -14.25
N PHE A 471 -18.40 -9.38 -13.53
CA PHE A 471 -18.19 -8.24 -12.65
C PHE A 471 -18.15 -6.92 -13.44
N ALA A 472 -17.40 -6.86 -14.54
CA ALA A 472 -17.30 -5.69 -15.39
C ALA A 472 -18.65 -5.28 -15.98
N ARG A 473 -19.45 -6.25 -16.47
CA ARG A 473 -20.82 -6.03 -16.96
C ARG A 473 -21.71 -5.40 -15.87
N ARG A 474 -21.71 -5.98 -14.66
CA ARG A 474 -22.48 -5.44 -13.52
C ARG A 474 -22.05 -4.02 -13.14
N ARG A 475 -20.75 -3.76 -13.06
CA ARG A 475 -20.21 -2.43 -12.72
C ARG A 475 -20.55 -1.40 -13.79
N LEU A 476 -20.36 -1.73 -15.07
CA LEU A 476 -20.71 -0.83 -16.16
C LEU A 476 -22.21 -0.49 -16.16
N LYS A 477 -23.09 -1.47 -15.91
CA LYS A 477 -24.53 -1.20 -15.75
C LYS A 477 -24.82 -0.17 -14.66
N MET A 478 -24.18 -0.30 -13.50
CA MET A 478 -24.35 0.65 -12.40
C MET A 478 -23.83 2.04 -12.78
N GLN A 479 -22.67 2.12 -13.43
CA GLN A 479 -22.11 3.37 -13.95
C GLN A 479 -23.04 4.07 -14.96
N LEU A 480 -23.64 3.30 -15.87
CA LEU A 480 -24.59 3.82 -16.87
C LEU A 480 -25.89 4.30 -16.21
N LYS A 481 -26.43 3.54 -15.25
CA LYS A 481 -27.61 3.97 -14.47
C LYS A 481 -27.35 5.29 -13.72
N ASN A 482 -26.19 5.42 -13.09
CA ASN A 482 -25.83 6.63 -12.36
C ASN A 482 -25.67 7.86 -13.27
N ARG A 483 -25.39 7.66 -14.57
CA ARG A 483 -25.34 8.70 -15.60
C ARG A 483 -26.67 8.92 -16.32
N ALA A 484 -27.77 8.34 -15.81
CA ALA A 484 -29.10 8.41 -16.42
C ALA A 484 -29.12 7.97 -17.90
N ALA A 485 -28.30 6.98 -18.26
CA ALA A 485 -28.28 6.40 -19.61
C ALA A 485 -29.63 5.74 -19.94
N THR A 486 -29.93 5.61 -21.23
CA THR A 486 -31.16 5.00 -21.70
C THR A 486 -31.23 3.51 -21.35
N SER A 487 -32.44 2.94 -21.28
CA SER A 487 -32.62 1.50 -21.03
C SER A 487 -31.92 0.62 -22.08
N SER A 488 -31.83 1.09 -23.33
CA SER A 488 -31.09 0.42 -24.41
C SER A 488 -29.59 0.40 -24.12
N GLU A 489 -29.00 1.52 -23.72
CA GLU A 489 -27.58 1.60 -23.37
C GLU A 489 -27.23 0.73 -22.16
N ILE A 490 -28.09 0.71 -21.14
CA ILE A 490 -27.91 -0.14 -19.95
C ILE A 490 -27.98 -1.63 -20.33
N SER A 491 -28.88 -2.01 -21.23
CA SER A 491 -29.02 -3.42 -21.67
C SER A 491 -27.81 -3.87 -22.50
N ARG A 492 -27.22 -2.98 -23.31
CA ARG A 492 -26.00 -3.29 -24.08
C ARG A 492 -24.80 -3.63 -23.21
N ALA A 493 -24.79 -3.22 -21.93
CA ALA A 493 -23.74 -3.62 -21.01
C ALA A 493 -23.76 -5.13 -20.66
N ASP A 494 -24.81 -5.88 -21.00
CA ASP A 494 -24.81 -7.35 -20.90
C ASP A 494 -23.97 -8.03 -21.99
N GLU A 495 -23.74 -7.34 -23.11
CA GLU A 495 -23.11 -7.87 -24.31
C GLU A 495 -21.63 -7.43 -24.44
N ILE A 496 -21.13 -6.62 -23.50
CA ILE A 496 -19.73 -6.19 -23.52
C ILE A 496 -18.81 -7.30 -23.01
N LEU A 497 -17.60 -7.36 -23.58
CA LEU A 497 -16.58 -8.35 -23.29
C LEU A 497 -17.05 -9.80 -23.54
N ASP A 498 -16.08 -10.68 -23.75
CA ASP A 498 -16.27 -12.08 -24.04
C ASP A 498 -15.39 -12.90 -23.10
N PRO A 499 -15.96 -13.86 -22.34
CA PRO A 499 -15.19 -14.72 -21.45
C PRO A 499 -14.15 -15.61 -22.15
N GLU A 500 -14.24 -15.83 -23.47
CA GLU A 500 -13.28 -16.63 -24.23
C GLU A 500 -12.19 -15.79 -24.91
N ALA A 501 -12.34 -14.46 -24.91
CA ALA A 501 -11.38 -13.53 -25.50
C ALA A 501 -10.15 -13.29 -24.61
N LEU A 502 -8.99 -13.09 -25.24
CA LEU A 502 -7.77 -12.67 -24.56
C LEU A 502 -8.01 -11.31 -23.90
N THR A 503 -7.91 -11.26 -22.58
CA THR A 503 -8.22 -10.08 -21.76
C THR A 503 -6.96 -9.42 -21.23
N ILE A 504 -6.69 -8.22 -21.72
CA ILE A 504 -5.58 -7.36 -21.27
C ILE A 504 -6.09 -6.39 -20.20
N GLY A 505 -5.48 -6.39 -19.02
CA GLY A 505 -5.78 -5.47 -17.93
C GLY A 505 -4.80 -4.32 -17.85
N PHE A 506 -5.32 -3.12 -17.58
CA PHE A 506 -4.53 -1.96 -17.17
C PHE A 506 -5.23 -1.25 -16.01
N ALA A 507 -4.68 -1.31 -14.79
CA ALA A 507 -5.18 -0.48 -13.71
C ALA A 507 -4.12 0.09 -12.77
N ARG A 508 -4.25 1.39 -12.48
CA ARG A 508 -3.31 2.18 -11.67
C ARG A 508 -3.82 3.60 -11.44
N ARG A 509 -3.10 4.40 -10.64
CA ARG A 509 -3.25 5.85 -10.66
C ARG A 509 -2.91 6.38 -12.06
N PHE A 510 -3.80 7.19 -12.64
CA PHE A 510 -3.52 7.90 -13.88
C PHE A 510 -2.61 9.10 -13.60
N ALA A 511 -1.49 9.13 -14.32
CA ALA A 511 -0.50 10.20 -14.37
C ALA A 511 0.18 10.12 -15.74
N THR A 512 0.70 11.24 -16.24
CA THR A 512 1.25 11.34 -17.60
C THR A 512 2.38 10.34 -17.88
N TYR A 513 3.28 10.15 -16.92
CA TYR A 513 4.39 9.20 -17.07
C TYR A 513 3.97 7.72 -17.09
N LYS A 514 2.75 7.36 -16.64
CA LYS A 514 2.24 5.99 -16.70
C LYS A 514 1.72 5.58 -18.08
N ARG A 515 1.54 6.55 -18.99
CA ARG A 515 1.22 6.37 -20.42
C ARG A 515 0.02 5.45 -20.69
N GLY A 516 -1.08 5.65 -19.96
CA GLY A 516 -2.29 4.82 -20.11
C GLY A 516 -2.93 4.84 -21.50
N ALA A 517 -2.71 5.89 -22.28
CA ALA A 517 -3.22 6.01 -23.64
C ALA A 517 -2.27 5.46 -24.73
N LEU A 518 -1.04 5.02 -24.38
CA LEU A 518 -0.03 4.61 -25.36
C LEU A 518 -0.51 3.50 -26.31
N ILE A 519 -1.32 2.57 -25.80
CA ILE A 519 -1.89 1.49 -26.61
C ILE A 519 -2.77 2.03 -27.74
N PHE A 520 -3.29 3.26 -27.66
CA PHE A 520 -4.11 3.86 -28.71
C PHE A 520 -3.31 4.57 -29.80
N LYS A 521 -1.96 4.61 -29.73
CA LYS A 521 -1.14 5.34 -30.71
C LYS A 521 -1.29 4.79 -32.14
N HIS A 522 -1.39 3.47 -32.31
CA HIS A 522 -1.65 2.82 -33.61
C HIS A 522 -3.06 2.22 -33.69
N ILE A 523 -4.06 3.09 -33.76
CA ILE A 523 -5.50 2.76 -33.71
C ILE A 523 -5.90 1.64 -34.68
N ASP A 524 -5.41 1.67 -35.92
CA ASP A 524 -5.76 0.67 -36.93
C ASP A 524 -5.27 -0.73 -36.57
N ARG A 525 -4.07 -0.84 -35.97
CA ARG A 525 -3.53 -2.12 -35.47
C ARG A 525 -4.37 -2.63 -34.31
N LEU A 526 -4.75 -1.76 -33.37
CA LEU A 526 -5.62 -2.15 -32.27
C LEU A 526 -7.00 -2.60 -32.76
N ALA A 527 -7.59 -1.85 -33.70
CA ALA A 527 -8.89 -2.17 -34.28
C ALA A 527 -8.86 -3.55 -34.97
N ALA A 528 -7.77 -3.87 -35.68
CA ALA A 528 -7.57 -5.19 -36.28
C ALA A 528 -7.49 -6.30 -35.23
N LEU A 529 -6.78 -6.08 -34.12
CA LEU A 529 -6.66 -7.05 -33.02
C LEU A 529 -8.00 -7.32 -32.33
N VAL A 530 -8.73 -6.28 -31.92
CA VAL A 530 -9.95 -6.47 -31.11
C VAL A 530 -11.15 -6.96 -31.92
N ASN A 531 -11.15 -6.74 -33.25
CA ASN A 531 -12.23 -7.18 -34.14
C ASN A 531 -11.90 -8.49 -34.88
N ASN A 532 -10.77 -9.14 -34.59
CA ASN A 532 -10.46 -10.46 -35.12
C ASN A 532 -11.44 -11.50 -34.53
N LYS A 533 -12.21 -12.16 -35.41
CA LYS A 533 -13.23 -13.14 -35.00
C LYS A 533 -12.64 -14.47 -34.52
N ASP A 534 -11.48 -14.86 -35.06
CA ASP A 534 -10.82 -16.13 -34.74
C ASP A 534 -9.91 -16.01 -33.52
N ARG A 535 -9.42 -14.80 -33.24
CA ARG A 535 -8.49 -14.49 -32.13
C ARG A 535 -8.89 -13.18 -31.43
N PRO A 536 -10.06 -13.12 -30.78
CA PRO A 536 -10.58 -11.87 -30.22
C PRO A 536 -9.75 -11.33 -29.06
N VAL A 537 -9.39 -10.05 -29.12
CA VAL A 537 -8.69 -9.35 -28.02
C VAL A 537 -9.62 -8.32 -27.37
N GLN A 538 -9.52 -8.16 -26.05
CA GLN A 538 -10.24 -7.13 -25.30
C GLN A 538 -9.37 -6.49 -24.23
N ILE A 539 -9.67 -5.24 -23.87
CA ILE A 539 -8.90 -4.44 -22.91
C ILE A 539 -9.81 -3.88 -21.82
N LEU A 540 -9.38 -4.03 -20.58
CA LEU A 540 -10.06 -3.50 -19.40
C LEU A 540 -9.17 -2.48 -18.68
N PHE A 541 -9.63 -1.24 -18.65
CA PHE A 541 -9.02 -0.13 -17.93
C PHE A 541 -9.71 0.10 -16.59
N ALA A 542 -8.95 0.50 -15.56
CA ALA A 542 -9.50 1.09 -14.35
C ALA A 542 -8.46 2.01 -13.68
N GLY A 543 -8.90 3.05 -12.98
CA GLY A 543 -7.97 3.90 -12.25
C GLY A 543 -8.54 5.27 -11.92
N LYS A 544 -7.81 6.00 -11.07
CA LYS A 544 -8.15 7.35 -10.61
C LYS A 544 -7.00 8.30 -10.92
N ALA A 545 -7.31 9.53 -11.32
CA ALA A 545 -6.35 10.63 -11.35
C ALA A 545 -6.39 11.39 -10.03
N HIS A 546 -5.28 12.00 -9.61
CA HIS A 546 -5.32 12.88 -8.45
C HIS A 546 -6.24 14.08 -8.73
N PRO A 547 -7.00 14.62 -7.76
CA PRO A 547 -8.00 15.67 -8.04
C PRO A 547 -7.42 16.94 -8.68
N GLN A 548 -6.15 17.24 -8.35
CA GLN A 548 -5.38 18.37 -8.89
C GLN A 548 -4.54 18.02 -10.14
N ASP A 549 -4.54 16.76 -10.60
CA ASP A 549 -3.78 16.30 -11.77
C ASP A 549 -4.67 16.30 -13.02
N ASN A 550 -4.81 17.48 -13.63
CA ASN A 550 -5.63 17.64 -14.84
C ASN A 550 -5.13 16.78 -16.01
N GLY A 551 -3.82 16.59 -16.18
CA GLY A 551 -3.27 15.72 -17.22
C GLY A 551 -3.66 14.25 -17.02
N GLY A 552 -3.71 13.78 -15.77
CA GLY A 552 -4.27 12.46 -15.44
C GLY A 552 -5.77 12.35 -15.76
N LYS A 553 -6.55 13.41 -15.52
CA LYS A 553 -7.99 13.45 -15.85
C LYS A 553 -8.24 13.48 -17.35
N GLU A 554 -7.44 14.22 -18.10
CA GLU A 554 -7.47 14.27 -19.57
C GLU A 554 -7.20 12.88 -20.17
N LEU A 555 -6.21 12.15 -19.66
CA LEU A 555 -5.94 10.77 -20.09
C LEU A 555 -7.13 9.83 -19.85
N ILE A 556 -7.81 9.94 -18.70
CA ILE A 556 -9.02 9.15 -18.43
C ILE A 556 -10.11 9.50 -19.47
N ALA A 557 -10.33 10.79 -19.71
CA ALA A 557 -11.30 11.25 -20.69
C ALA A 557 -10.96 10.73 -22.09
N GLU A 558 -9.70 10.80 -22.53
CA GLU A 558 -9.22 10.27 -23.81
C GLU A 558 -9.54 8.78 -23.96
N ILE A 559 -9.20 7.96 -22.97
CA ILE A 559 -9.49 6.52 -22.97
C ILE A 559 -10.99 6.26 -23.08
N LEU A 560 -11.81 7.02 -22.34
CA LEU A 560 -13.26 6.90 -22.42
C LEU A 560 -13.81 7.27 -23.80
N HIS A 561 -13.28 8.31 -24.44
CA HIS A 561 -13.64 8.65 -25.82
C HIS A 561 -13.31 7.51 -26.78
N MET A 562 -12.14 6.87 -26.61
CA MET A 562 -11.77 5.68 -27.39
C MET A 562 -12.75 4.53 -27.17
N THR A 563 -13.19 4.27 -25.93
CA THR A 563 -14.18 3.20 -25.64
C THR A 563 -15.54 3.41 -26.33
N LYS A 564 -15.88 4.65 -26.73
CA LYS A 564 -17.16 4.98 -27.39
C LYS A 564 -17.11 4.78 -28.92
N ARG A 565 -15.93 4.65 -29.52
CA ARG A 565 -15.78 4.42 -30.98
C ARG A 565 -16.38 3.08 -31.39
N ALA A 566 -16.96 3.02 -32.59
CA ALA A 566 -17.73 1.86 -33.04
C ALA A 566 -16.92 0.56 -33.06
N GLU A 567 -15.66 0.66 -33.48
CA GLU A 567 -14.66 -0.41 -33.55
C GLU A 567 -14.16 -0.91 -32.17
N PHE A 568 -14.44 -0.19 -31.07
CA PHE A 568 -13.98 -0.53 -29.71
C PHE A 568 -15.12 -0.80 -28.70
N LYS A 569 -16.35 -0.40 -29.03
CA LYS A 569 -17.53 -0.33 -28.13
C LYS A 569 -17.85 -1.59 -27.31
N HIS A 570 -17.42 -2.77 -27.76
CA HIS A 570 -17.69 -4.06 -27.10
C HIS A 570 -16.45 -4.74 -26.50
N ARG A 571 -15.26 -4.22 -26.79
CA ARG A 571 -13.97 -4.87 -26.49
C ARG A 571 -13.06 -4.03 -25.61
N VAL A 572 -13.30 -2.71 -25.51
CA VAL A 572 -12.52 -1.82 -24.65
C VAL A 572 -13.44 -1.19 -23.62
N VAL A 573 -13.17 -1.44 -22.34
CA VAL A 573 -14.03 -1.02 -21.22
C VAL A 573 -13.23 -0.28 -20.17
N PHE A 574 -13.81 0.78 -19.60
CA PHE A 574 -13.27 1.50 -18.45
C PHE A 574 -14.17 1.30 -17.22
N LEU A 575 -13.62 0.78 -16.13
CA LEU A 575 -14.31 0.63 -14.86
C LEU A 575 -13.99 1.80 -13.93
N GLU A 576 -15.05 2.43 -13.41
CA GLU A 576 -14.96 3.55 -12.48
C GLU A 576 -14.65 3.10 -11.05
N ASP A 577 -14.13 4.05 -10.28
CA ASP A 577 -13.87 3.93 -8.84
C ASP A 577 -12.93 2.77 -8.50
N TYR A 578 -11.78 2.69 -9.16
CA TYR A 578 -10.77 1.67 -8.88
C TYR A 578 -10.36 1.66 -7.40
N GLU A 579 -10.65 0.56 -6.72
CA GLU A 579 -10.30 0.28 -5.33
C GLU A 579 -9.92 -1.21 -5.16
N MET A 580 -9.79 -1.71 -3.93
CA MET A 580 -9.25 -3.06 -3.68
C MET A 580 -10.13 -4.19 -4.24
N ASN A 581 -11.46 -4.06 -4.23
CA ASN A 581 -12.38 -5.04 -4.79
C ASN A 581 -12.28 -5.09 -6.32
N VAL A 582 -12.34 -3.94 -7.02
CA VAL A 582 -12.07 -3.89 -8.47
C VAL A 582 -10.69 -4.48 -8.78
N ALA A 583 -9.67 -4.14 -7.99
CA ALA A 583 -8.33 -4.70 -8.15
C ALA A 583 -8.32 -6.23 -8.02
N ARG A 584 -8.99 -6.81 -7.01
CA ARG A 584 -9.06 -8.27 -6.83
C ARG A 584 -9.66 -8.96 -8.05
N TYR A 585 -10.80 -8.51 -8.56
CA TYR A 585 -11.41 -9.11 -9.76
C TYR A 585 -10.49 -9.02 -10.97
N MET A 586 -9.85 -7.86 -11.20
CA MET A 586 -8.94 -7.68 -12.32
C MET A 586 -7.72 -8.60 -12.20
N VAL A 587 -6.96 -8.51 -11.09
CA VAL A 587 -5.68 -9.24 -10.97
C VAL A 587 -5.86 -10.75 -10.89
N GLN A 588 -7.05 -11.23 -10.53
CA GLN A 588 -7.38 -12.66 -10.49
C GLN A 588 -7.85 -13.23 -11.84
N GLY A 589 -8.36 -12.38 -12.74
CA GLY A 589 -9.08 -12.82 -13.94
C GLY A 589 -8.52 -12.35 -15.29
N VAL A 590 -7.57 -11.41 -15.32
CA VAL A 590 -6.92 -11.01 -16.59
C VAL A 590 -5.95 -12.09 -17.09
N ASP A 591 -5.74 -12.13 -18.40
CA ASP A 591 -4.73 -13.00 -19.02
C ASP A 591 -3.37 -12.31 -19.07
N VAL A 592 -3.35 -11.02 -19.45
CA VAL A 592 -2.15 -10.19 -19.55
C VAL A 592 -2.33 -8.90 -18.76
N TRP A 593 -1.33 -8.53 -17.97
CA TRP A 593 -1.24 -7.25 -17.29
C TRP A 593 -0.27 -6.31 -18.00
N LEU A 594 -0.79 -5.20 -18.54
CA LEU A 594 0.00 -4.22 -19.28
C LEU A 594 0.61 -3.18 -18.33
N ASN A 595 1.93 -3.00 -18.42
CA ASN A 595 2.68 -2.03 -17.62
C ASN A 595 3.72 -1.27 -18.44
N ASN A 596 3.39 -0.06 -18.85
CA ASN A 596 4.21 0.77 -19.74
C ASN A 596 4.54 2.17 -19.18
N PRO A 597 4.98 2.31 -17.91
CA PRO A 597 5.44 3.60 -17.41
C PRO A 597 6.71 4.04 -18.14
N ARG A 598 7.00 5.34 -18.15
CA ARG A 598 8.31 5.86 -18.59
C ARG A 598 9.38 5.43 -17.60
N ARG A 599 10.44 4.80 -18.09
CA ARG A 599 11.62 4.47 -17.28
C ARG A 599 12.45 5.73 -16.97
N PRO A 600 13.07 5.88 -15.78
CA PRO A 600 12.97 5.03 -14.58
C PRO A 600 11.96 5.59 -13.54
N LEU A 601 10.76 5.98 -13.99
CA LEU A 601 9.78 6.68 -13.16
C LEU A 601 8.84 5.71 -12.40
N GLU A 602 9.02 4.40 -12.52
CA GLU A 602 8.38 3.39 -11.66
C GLU A 602 9.36 2.90 -10.58
N ALA A 603 9.14 3.33 -9.33
CA ALA A 603 9.98 2.86 -8.22
C ALA A 603 9.90 1.34 -7.98
N SER A 604 8.74 0.74 -8.22
CA SER A 604 8.54 -0.71 -8.09
C SER A 604 7.37 -1.17 -8.95
N GLY A 605 6.14 -1.09 -8.44
CA GLY A 605 4.92 -1.52 -9.14
C GLY A 605 4.37 -2.87 -8.65
N THR A 606 3.53 -2.86 -7.61
CA THR A 606 3.05 -4.11 -6.98
C THR A 606 1.90 -4.80 -7.71
N SER A 607 1.22 -4.15 -8.66
CA SER A 607 0.06 -4.74 -9.33
C SER A 607 0.40 -5.97 -10.18
N GLY A 608 1.52 -5.94 -10.89
CA GLY A 608 2.01 -7.08 -11.68
C GLY A 608 2.46 -8.28 -10.84
N MET A 609 2.78 -8.06 -9.56
CA MET A 609 3.08 -9.14 -8.60
C MET A 609 1.78 -9.89 -8.22
N LYS A 610 0.65 -9.16 -8.06
CA LYS A 610 -0.69 -9.72 -7.79
C LYS A 610 -1.22 -10.52 -8.98
N VAL A 611 -1.01 -9.95 -10.16
CA VAL A 611 -0.69 -10.59 -11.44
C VAL A 611 -0.34 -12.09 -11.39
N ALA A 612 0.96 -12.28 -11.14
CA ALA A 612 1.68 -13.52 -11.29
C ALA A 612 1.18 -14.63 -10.36
N VAL A 613 0.81 -14.31 -9.12
CA VAL A 613 0.34 -15.32 -8.14
C VAL A 613 -1.03 -15.92 -8.52
N ASN A 614 -1.73 -15.34 -9.50
CA ASN A 614 -2.96 -15.92 -10.07
C ASN A 614 -2.71 -16.61 -11.41
N GLY A 615 -1.47 -16.67 -11.91
CA GLY A 615 -1.14 -17.24 -13.21
C GLY A 615 -1.44 -16.34 -14.40
N GLY A 616 -1.79 -15.06 -14.19
CA GLY A 616 -1.78 -14.09 -15.29
C GLY A 616 -0.34 -13.67 -15.63
N LEU A 617 -0.13 -13.23 -16.86
CA LEU A 617 1.21 -12.90 -17.39
C LEU A 617 1.42 -11.39 -17.48
N ASN A 618 2.67 -10.93 -17.34
CA ASN A 618 3.00 -9.51 -17.44
C ASN A 618 3.57 -9.18 -18.82
N LEU A 619 3.10 -8.07 -19.41
CA LEU A 619 3.73 -7.37 -20.52
C LEU A 619 4.16 -6.01 -20.00
N SER A 620 5.47 -5.84 -19.75
CA SER A 620 5.96 -4.68 -18.99
C SER A 620 7.26 -4.11 -19.54
N ILE A 621 7.44 -2.80 -19.41
CA ILE A 621 8.74 -2.14 -19.54
C ILE A 621 9.68 -2.70 -18.46
N LEU A 622 10.98 -2.80 -18.77
CA LEU A 622 12.04 -3.10 -17.80
C LEU A 622 12.32 -1.89 -16.92
N ASP A 623 11.39 -1.64 -16.00
CA ASP A 623 11.49 -0.62 -14.94
C ASP A 623 10.95 -1.19 -13.61
N GLY A 624 11.29 -0.54 -12.50
CA GLY A 624 10.87 -0.92 -11.15
C GLY A 624 11.13 -2.39 -10.83
N TRP A 625 10.09 -3.12 -10.43
CA TRP A 625 10.22 -4.54 -10.04
C TRP A 625 10.52 -5.48 -11.21
N TRP A 626 10.15 -5.10 -12.43
CA TRP A 626 10.22 -6.01 -13.58
C TRP A 626 11.66 -6.25 -14.03
N CYS A 627 12.57 -5.30 -13.78
CA CYS A 627 14.02 -5.48 -13.95
C CYS A 627 14.57 -6.67 -13.16
N GLU A 628 14.01 -6.96 -11.99
CA GLU A 628 14.43 -8.05 -11.12
C GLU A 628 13.62 -9.34 -11.35
N GLY A 629 12.38 -9.19 -11.82
CA GLY A 629 11.44 -10.30 -11.98
C GLY A 629 11.51 -10.99 -13.34
N PHE A 630 11.77 -10.27 -14.42
CA PHE A 630 11.74 -10.82 -15.77
C PHE A 630 12.91 -11.77 -16.05
N ASN A 631 12.64 -12.95 -16.60
CA ASN A 631 13.67 -13.94 -16.96
C ASN A 631 13.54 -14.49 -18.39
N GLY A 632 12.69 -13.90 -19.22
CA GLY A 632 12.43 -14.36 -20.59
C GLY A 632 11.47 -15.54 -20.72
N GLN A 633 11.03 -16.16 -19.62
CA GLN A 633 10.13 -17.33 -19.64
C GLN A 633 8.87 -17.13 -18.79
N ASN A 634 8.69 -15.96 -18.17
CA ASN A 634 7.64 -15.66 -17.21
C ASN A 634 6.77 -14.43 -17.58
N GLY A 635 6.81 -14.01 -18.84
CA GLY A 635 6.09 -12.86 -19.38
C GLY A 635 6.85 -12.24 -20.54
N TRP A 636 6.65 -10.95 -20.78
CA TRP A 636 7.28 -10.19 -21.86
C TRP A 636 7.84 -8.86 -21.37
N ALA A 637 8.95 -8.45 -21.98
CA ALA A 637 9.56 -7.14 -21.80
C ALA A 637 9.26 -6.24 -23.00
N ILE A 638 8.87 -5.00 -22.76
CA ILE A 638 8.77 -3.96 -23.79
C ILE A 638 10.13 -3.26 -23.85
N GLY A 639 10.83 -3.39 -24.98
CA GLY A 639 12.21 -2.91 -25.15
C GLY A 639 13.25 -3.74 -24.39
N ALA A 640 14.50 -3.30 -24.43
CA ALA A 640 15.64 -3.89 -23.73
C ALA A 640 16.12 -3.03 -22.53
N GLY A 641 15.36 -2.01 -22.17
CA GLY A 641 15.68 -1.13 -21.06
C GLY A 641 16.49 0.10 -21.50
N GLU A 642 16.05 0.70 -22.58
CA GLU A 642 16.60 1.92 -23.14
C GLU A 642 16.13 3.15 -22.36
N GLU A 643 16.97 4.19 -22.34
CA GLU A 643 16.58 5.52 -21.87
C GLU A 643 16.66 6.48 -23.06
N TYR A 644 15.61 7.28 -23.22
CA TYR A 644 15.42 8.14 -24.39
C TYR A 644 15.44 9.61 -23.98
N SER A 645 16.09 10.45 -24.78
CA SER A 645 16.04 11.90 -24.62
C SER A 645 14.78 12.51 -25.25
N ASP A 646 14.31 11.94 -26.36
CA ASP A 646 13.08 12.33 -27.04
C ASP A 646 11.92 11.41 -26.61
N LEU A 647 10.99 12.00 -25.85
CA LEU A 647 9.84 11.30 -25.28
C LEU A 647 8.80 10.89 -26.32
N GLU A 648 8.69 11.62 -27.43
CA GLU A 648 7.74 11.31 -28.51
C GLU A 648 8.27 10.14 -29.35
N TYR A 649 9.57 10.16 -29.64
CA TYR A 649 10.25 9.03 -30.26
C TYR A 649 10.19 7.77 -29.40
N GLN A 650 10.41 7.90 -28.08
CA GLN A 650 10.20 6.80 -27.13
C GLN A 650 8.82 6.19 -27.26
N ASP A 651 7.78 7.02 -27.23
CA ASP A 651 6.40 6.55 -27.28
C ASP A 651 6.08 5.86 -28.61
N GLU A 652 6.65 6.33 -29.74
CA GLU A 652 6.51 5.66 -31.03
C GLU A 652 7.18 4.28 -31.04
N VAL A 653 8.44 4.18 -30.59
CA VAL A 653 9.20 2.93 -30.58
C VAL A 653 8.55 1.90 -29.65
N GLU A 654 8.25 2.29 -28.43
CA GLU A 654 7.70 1.37 -27.43
C GLU A 654 6.23 1.01 -27.73
N SER A 655 5.46 1.90 -28.35
CA SER A 655 4.12 1.52 -28.83
C SER A 655 4.23 0.44 -29.91
N ARG A 656 5.12 0.57 -30.90
CA ARG A 656 5.33 -0.46 -31.91
C ARG A 656 5.77 -1.78 -31.29
N ALA A 657 6.69 -1.75 -30.34
CA ALA A 657 7.15 -2.94 -29.63
C ALA A 657 6.00 -3.68 -28.89
N ILE A 658 5.07 -2.94 -28.27
CA ILE A 658 3.86 -3.53 -27.66
C ILE A 658 3.06 -4.29 -28.72
N TYR A 659 2.80 -3.68 -29.88
CA TYR A 659 2.02 -4.34 -30.93
C TYR A 659 2.74 -5.53 -31.56
N ASP A 660 4.05 -5.43 -31.79
CA ASP A 660 4.82 -6.52 -32.35
C ASP A 660 4.78 -7.75 -31.43
N LEU A 661 4.91 -7.55 -30.11
CA LEU A 661 4.72 -8.61 -29.12
C LEU A 661 3.29 -9.16 -29.13
N LEU A 662 2.27 -8.29 -29.20
CA LEU A 662 0.88 -8.72 -29.23
C LEU A 662 0.57 -9.58 -30.46
N GLU A 663 0.97 -9.12 -31.64
CA GLU A 663 0.63 -9.73 -32.92
C GLU A 663 1.44 -10.99 -33.21
N GLN A 664 2.73 -11.01 -32.87
CA GLN A 664 3.65 -12.08 -33.27
C GLN A 664 3.79 -13.17 -32.19
N GLU A 665 3.62 -12.83 -30.92
CA GLU A 665 3.86 -13.77 -29.81
C GLU A 665 2.62 -14.01 -28.95
N ILE A 666 2.08 -12.97 -28.31
CA ILE A 666 1.09 -13.10 -27.22
C ILE A 666 -0.23 -13.66 -27.75
N VAL A 667 -0.83 -13.03 -28.76
CA VAL A 667 -2.11 -13.47 -29.33
C VAL A 667 -1.98 -14.86 -29.97
N PRO A 668 -0.97 -15.15 -30.82
CA PRO A 668 -0.75 -16.50 -31.32
C PRO A 668 -0.58 -17.55 -30.22
N LEU A 669 0.21 -17.26 -29.17
CA LEU A 669 0.45 -18.21 -28.06
C LEU A 669 -0.83 -18.49 -27.27
N PHE A 670 -1.62 -17.46 -26.99
CA PHE A 670 -2.89 -17.59 -26.27
C PHE A 670 -3.92 -18.42 -27.03
N TYR A 671 -3.95 -18.34 -28.36
CA TYR A 671 -4.93 -19.04 -29.22
C TYR A 671 -4.43 -20.35 -29.81
N ASN A 672 -3.14 -20.67 -29.68
CA ASN A 672 -2.62 -21.97 -30.08
C ASN A 672 -3.20 -23.08 -29.17
N ARG A 673 -3.86 -24.07 -29.75
CA ARG A 673 -4.55 -25.16 -29.03
C ARG A 673 -3.95 -26.50 -29.43
N GLY A 674 -3.64 -27.35 -28.45
CA GLY A 674 -3.31 -28.75 -28.68
C GLY A 674 -4.52 -29.57 -29.11
N ALA A 675 -4.32 -30.86 -29.41
CA ALA A 675 -5.39 -31.78 -29.80
C ALA A 675 -6.48 -31.96 -28.71
N ASP A 676 -6.14 -31.67 -27.45
CA ASP A 676 -7.03 -31.69 -26.29
C ASP A 676 -7.69 -30.34 -25.98
N GLY A 677 -7.48 -29.34 -26.83
CA GLY A 677 -8.02 -27.99 -26.66
C GLY A 677 -7.27 -27.13 -25.62
N LEU A 678 -6.09 -27.53 -25.14
CA LEU A 678 -5.34 -26.75 -24.14
C LEU A 678 -4.25 -25.87 -24.77
N PRO A 679 -4.05 -24.63 -24.30
CA PRO A 679 -2.93 -23.79 -24.71
C PRO A 679 -1.64 -24.14 -23.95
N ARG A 680 -1.01 -25.26 -24.32
CA ARG A 680 0.17 -25.81 -23.60
C ARG A 680 1.31 -24.81 -23.42
N GLY A 681 1.62 -24.02 -24.46
CA GLY A 681 2.66 -23.00 -24.39
C GLY A 681 2.32 -21.88 -23.39
N TRP A 682 1.07 -21.43 -23.38
CA TRP A 682 0.58 -20.43 -22.43
C TRP A 682 0.62 -20.96 -21.00
N ILE A 683 0.06 -22.16 -20.76
CA ILE A 683 0.03 -22.79 -19.44
C ILE A 683 1.44 -22.99 -18.88
N LYS A 684 2.40 -23.39 -19.72
CA LYS A 684 3.81 -23.48 -19.33
C LYS A 684 4.35 -22.12 -18.85
N MET A 685 4.06 -21.04 -19.56
CA MET A 685 4.45 -19.70 -19.16
C MET A 685 3.74 -19.26 -17.86
N MET A 686 2.47 -19.61 -17.67
CA MET A 686 1.74 -19.37 -16.40
C MET A 686 2.43 -20.06 -15.22
N LYS A 687 2.78 -21.34 -15.37
CA LYS A 687 3.48 -22.12 -14.33
C LYS A 687 4.84 -21.51 -14.00
N ASN A 688 5.61 -21.13 -15.02
CA ASN A 688 6.89 -20.43 -14.85
C ASN A 688 6.73 -19.08 -14.15
N ALA A 689 5.70 -18.30 -14.49
CA ALA A 689 5.43 -17.02 -13.85
C ALA A 689 5.11 -17.19 -12.36
N ILE A 690 4.24 -18.14 -12.01
CA ILE A 690 3.93 -18.42 -10.60
C ILE A 690 5.20 -18.88 -9.87
N SER A 691 5.91 -19.89 -10.39
CA SER A 691 7.03 -20.52 -9.68
C SER A 691 8.23 -19.59 -9.48
N THR A 692 8.46 -18.64 -10.39
CA THR A 692 9.61 -17.71 -10.33
C THR A 692 9.29 -16.38 -9.65
N LEU A 693 8.03 -15.93 -9.68
CA LEU A 693 7.66 -14.61 -9.14
C LEU A 693 7.01 -14.70 -7.75
N ALA A 694 6.18 -15.69 -7.47
CA ALA A 694 5.48 -15.82 -6.18
C ALA A 694 6.43 -15.88 -4.96
N PRO A 695 7.54 -16.66 -4.96
CA PRO A 695 8.46 -16.69 -3.82
C PRO A 695 9.25 -15.41 -3.62
N VAL A 696 9.57 -14.71 -4.71
CA VAL A 696 10.42 -13.51 -4.68
C VAL A 696 9.60 -12.29 -4.26
N PHE A 697 8.37 -12.15 -4.76
CA PHE A 697 7.55 -10.94 -4.59
C PHE A 697 6.44 -11.08 -3.55
N SER A 698 6.68 -11.84 -2.47
CA SER A 698 5.82 -11.91 -1.30
C SER A 698 6.17 -10.84 -0.25
N THR A 699 5.19 -10.20 0.38
CA THR A 699 5.46 -9.32 1.51
C THR A 699 6.06 -10.05 2.71
N SER A 700 5.82 -11.35 2.90
CA SER A 700 6.48 -12.12 3.97
C SER A 700 7.99 -12.20 3.78
N ARG A 701 8.49 -12.29 2.52
CA ARG A 701 9.93 -12.15 2.21
C ARG A 701 10.42 -10.77 2.57
N MET A 702 9.70 -9.77 2.07
CA MET A 702 10.03 -8.36 2.26
C MET A 702 10.14 -8.00 3.75
N VAL A 703 9.16 -8.35 4.59
CA VAL A 703 9.19 -7.99 6.02
C VAL A 703 10.20 -8.82 6.82
N ALA A 704 10.47 -10.07 6.42
CA ALA A 704 11.56 -10.87 6.99
C ALA A 704 12.93 -10.25 6.65
N GLU A 705 13.10 -9.76 5.42
CA GLU A 705 14.30 -9.04 4.98
C GLU A 705 14.47 -7.72 5.75
N TYR A 706 13.42 -6.89 5.86
CA TYR A 706 13.42 -5.71 6.74
C TYR A 706 13.82 -6.08 8.17
N THR A 707 13.30 -7.19 8.70
CA THR A 707 13.67 -7.64 10.05
C THR A 707 15.16 -7.93 10.16
N LYS A 708 15.72 -8.65 9.18
CA LYS A 708 17.12 -9.06 9.15
C LYS A 708 18.08 -7.90 8.95
N VAL A 709 17.81 -6.99 8.00
CA VAL A 709 18.77 -5.97 7.57
C VAL A 709 18.48 -4.57 8.16
N CYS A 710 17.26 -4.32 8.61
CA CYS A 710 16.85 -3.02 9.16
C CYS A 710 16.48 -3.12 10.65
N TYR A 711 15.39 -3.83 10.99
CA TYR A 711 14.77 -3.73 12.32
C TYR A 711 15.63 -4.32 13.43
N TRP A 712 16.08 -5.57 13.28
CA TRP A 712 16.86 -6.22 14.33
C TRP A 712 18.21 -5.52 14.57
N PRO A 713 19.02 -5.21 13.53
CA PRO A 713 20.27 -4.47 13.73
C PRO A 713 20.06 -3.09 14.36
N SER A 714 19.02 -2.35 13.94
CA SER A 714 18.71 -1.02 14.49
C SER A 714 18.24 -1.12 15.94
N SER A 715 17.46 -2.14 16.29
CA SER A 715 17.05 -2.41 17.68
C SER A 715 18.24 -2.69 18.58
N VAL A 716 19.16 -3.56 18.14
CA VAL A 716 20.40 -3.86 18.87
C VAL A 716 21.25 -2.61 19.04
N ARG A 717 21.40 -1.80 17.99
CA ARG A 717 22.17 -0.55 18.03
C ARG A 717 21.54 0.47 18.99
N TYR A 718 20.23 0.66 18.91
CA TYR A 718 19.47 1.52 19.81
C TYR A 718 19.69 1.10 21.27
N ASN A 719 19.45 -0.17 21.60
CA ASN A 719 19.62 -0.70 22.94
C ASN A 719 21.06 -0.52 23.46
N LYS A 720 22.06 -0.72 22.60
CA LYS A 720 23.47 -0.48 22.96
C LYS A 720 23.73 0.99 23.27
N LEU A 721 23.27 1.92 22.43
CA LEU A 721 23.50 3.35 22.61
C LEU A 721 22.69 3.96 23.75
N SER A 722 21.53 3.37 24.09
CA SER A 722 20.67 3.80 25.19
C SER A 722 21.02 3.16 26.53
N SER A 723 21.90 2.17 26.56
CA SER A 723 22.39 1.55 27.80
C SER A 723 23.19 2.53 28.67
N ASN A 724 23.31 2.23 29.97
CA ASN A 724 24.14 2.99 30.93
C ASN A 724 23.92 4.51 30.87
N ASN A 725 22.66 4.95 30.95
CA ASN A 725 22.27 6.36 30.82
C ASN A 725 22.79 7.02 29.51
N PHE A 726 22.64 6.29 28.41
CA PHE A 726 23.01 6.71 27.06
C PHE A 726 24.51 6.97 26.86
N GLN A 727 25.41 6.37 27.66
CA GLN A 727 26.86 6.61 27.53
C GLN A 727 27.38 6.33 26.11
N GLY A 728 26.92 5.25 25.47
CA GLY A 728 27.34 4.94 24.11
C GLY A 728 26.95 5.99 23.08
N ALA A 729 25.78 6.64 23.24
CA ALA A 729 25.36 7.75 22.39
C ALA A 729 26.22 9.00 22.61
N ASP A 730 26.65 9.24 23.84
CA ASP A 730 27.56 10.33 24.20
C ASP A 730 28.94 10.13 23.57
N ASP A 731 29.53 8.94 23.74
CA ASP A 731 30.83 8.59 23.18
C ASP A 731 30.85 8.75 21.65
N LEU A 732 29.79 8.30 20.98
CA LEU A 732 29.64 8.43 19.52
C LEU A 732 29.50 9.90 19.10
N SER A 733 28.70 10.69 19.82
CA SER A 733 28.51 12.12 19.58
C SER A 733 29.83 12.87 19.71
N GLN A 734 30.58 12.65 20.80
CA GLN A 734 31.88 13.27 21.04
C GLN A 734 32.92 12.84 19.99
N TRP A 735 32.93 11.56 19.60
CA TRP A 735 33.81 11.07 18.54
C TRP A 735 33.53 11.75 17.20
N ARG A 736 32.26 11.87 16.78
CA ARG A 736 31.87 12.56 15.55
C ARG A 736 32.25 14.03 15.56
N HIS A 737 32.06 14.71 16.69
CA HIS A 737 32.43 16.13 16.82
C HIS A 737 33.94 16.32 16.68
N ARG A 738 34.74 15.52 17.39
CA ARG A 738 36.20 15.54 17.26
C ARG A 738 36.64 15.29 15.82
N LEU A 739 36.03 14.33 15.14
CA LEU A 739 36.35 14.01 13.75
C LEU A 739 36.01 15.17 12.80
N HIS A 740 34.88 15.85 13.00
CA HIS A 740 34.51 17.02 12.21
C HIS A 740 35.47 18.19 12.43
N ASP A 741 35.77 18.53 13.69
CA ASP A 741 36.63 19.66 14.05
C ASP A 741 38.08 19.43 13.61
N GLN A 742 38.56 18.18 13.70
CA GLN A 742 39.93 17.80 13.36
C GLN A 742 40.06 17.31 11.90
N TRP A 743 38.99 17.32 11.10
CA TRP A 743 39.00 16.73 9.75
C TRP A 743 40.11 17.30 8.86
N ARG A 744 40.34 18.61 8.94
CA ARG A 744 41.38 19.33 8.18
C ARG A 744 42.81 19.01 8.62
N HIS A 745 42.97 18.36 9.77
CA HIS A 745 44.26 17.97 10.36
C HIS A 745 44.58 16.48 10.17
N LEU A 746 43.64 15.69 9.65
CA LEU A 746 43.87 14.29 9.31
C LEU A 746 44.71 14.18 8.02
N GLY A 747 45.81 13.44 8.10
CA GLY A 747 46.66 13.08 6.97
C GLY A 747 46.84 11.56 6.89
N VAL A 748 46.83 11.02 5.67
CA VAL A 748 47.19 9.61 5.45
C VAL A 748 48.71 9.51 5.39
N HIS A 749 49.32 8.91 6.41
CA HIS A 749 50.77 8.81 6.53
C HIS A 749 51.36 7.59 5.79
N GLU A 750 50.60 6.52 5.67
CA GLU A 750 51.01 5.28 5.01
C GLU A 750 49.78 4.59 4.43
N ILE A 751 49.89 4.08 3.20
CA ILE A 751 48.91 3.18 2.58
C ILE A 751 49.64 1.88 2.31
N SER A 752 49.40 0.87 3.14
CA SER A 752 49.95 -0.47 2.97
C SER A 752 49.14 -1.21 1.91
N ASN A 753 49.81 -1.71 0.87
CA ASN A 753 49.22 -2.57 -0.16
C ASN A 753 48.95 -3.98 0.32
#